data_AF-A0A2Z5J8R3-F1
#
_entry.id   AF-A0A2Z5J8R3-F1
#
_cell.length_a   1.000
_cell.length_b   1.000
_cell.length_c   1.000
_cell.angle_alpha   90.00
_cell.angle_beta   90.00
_cell.angle_gamma   90.00
#
_symmetry.space_group_name_H-M   'P 1'
#
loop_
_entity.id
_entity.type
_entity.pdbx_description
1 polymer ?
#
loop_
_entity_poly.entity_id
_entity_poly.type
_entity_poly.pdbx_seq_one_letter_code
_entity_poly.pdbx_strand_id
1 'polypeptide(L)'
;MADDESQSGPSVPPALTTVHSPVGYRLISAQEAEERFRVSADVGYPYVDFADEQEIRLYEGGLHVAGHLEPEGDSDWVPYNTVVDGDLTVDGDLAWWDDSGGNFFLVTGALRARNVLLSGCPNVVVRGDLEVAGGICGSYGEDGGVLVVCGRTRPRIIISMSYFGMTFAEQPQALLVADPHYTNCPVDFTGEELDTVLLPELLDDHGTADAWKIKEALREGRQVLRAGVRPSHLAALEELDALLVRAEEVTGLDLSGCKLRHFPEQLLSFPNLRVLSLEGNAELKTIDPRIGELAALEELHLAGTQLTGLPESIGRLRNLRLLDISDNAFTALPDSLGDLDRLEVLHAARLTCPLPDTLARLHTLRELDLSRQHQGRYNCDTLVDFPPIVTRLAGLRTLDLSYVWLASVPDELLNLTELEELNLSNSLSARLTRLPDLARLPRLRVLRLSGRAPGSNQPPPSRDLLSGIWDITTLEHLEIDRWGKETFDGREARTAFRALPGDAFTHLSNLRHIDLSFNELTTLPESFFGLRRLEFAGLRYTKLDRPTLERLRAMFPRTRLDLRDTGTKEVVHDPNWQSVHALVRTGAEKQAAQDHAAAVTAFEEAVALCAPGACHSDYDRLYAHYGLVDALGQLAENAPDGDRPEPTAKLIRYAEQTLSLIPGTIWHFTDEGAFQEEVKRRTGNALAWHLLHSGEPERALAAVEQALSVADAPEYDFVRDTQVRVLLALGRTNDAYRVADQILSRDPSFGDLTDIAALPEFQSWRQTQRTAAPEAPGSAR
;
A
#
# COMPACT_ATOMS: atom_id res chain seq x y z
N MET A 1 -60.26 -3.01 -9.60
CA MET A 1 -59.79 -1.64 -9.86
C MET A 1 -58.28 -1.76 -9.80
N ALA A 2 -57.72 -2.26 -10.92
CA ALA A 2 -57.09 -1.45 -11.97
C ALA A 2 -55.74 -0.92 -11.46
N ASP A 3 -54.61 -0.99 -12.15
CA ASP A 3 -54.12 -1.62 -13.37
C ASP A 3 -52.68 -1.06 -13.41
N ASP A 4 -51.63 -1.87 -13.63
CA ASP A 4 -50.62 -1.49 -14.64
C ASP A 4 -49.70 -2.66 -14.98
N GLU A 5 -49.79 -3.08 -16.23
CA GLU A 5 -48.96 -4.09 -16.89
C GLU A 5 -47.79 -3.38 -17.60
N SER A 6 -46.57 -3.88 -17.43
CA SER A 6 -45.61 -3.99 -18.54
C SER A 6 -44.46 -4.94 -18.17
N GLN A 7 -44.64 -6.22 -18.46
CA GLN A 7 -43.54 -7.18 -18.53
C GLN A 7 -43.14 -7.37 -20.00
N SER A 8 -41.96 -6.86 -20.37
CA SER A 8 -41.19 -7.34 -21.51
C SER A 8 -40.35 -8.52 -21.04
N GLY A 9 -40.71 -9.73 -21.43
CA GLY A 9 -39.95 -10.93 -21.09
C GLY A 9 -38.62 -11.02 -21.85
N PRO A 10 -37.55 -11.56 -21.25
CA PRO A 10 -36.39 -12.03 -21.99
C PRO A 10 -36.62 -13.47 -22.47
N SER A 11 -36.15 -13.71 -23.70
CA SER A 11 -36.15 -14.98 -24.42
C SER A 11 -35.37 -16.08 -23.70
N VAL A 12 -36.02 -17.22 -23.47
CA VAL A 12 -35.42 -18.47 -22.98
C VAL A 12 -34.48 -19.05 -24.06
N PRO A 13 -33.18 -19.30 -23.77
CA PRO A 13 -32.31 -20.10 -24.63
C PRO A 13 -32.61 -21.61 -24.48
N PRO A 14 -32.26 -22.45 -25.48
CA PRO A 14 -32.76 -23.82 -25.58
C PRO A 14 -32.22 -24.73 -24.48
N ALA A 15 -33.10 -25.56 -23.94
CA ALA A 15 -32.83 -26.54 -22.89
C ALA A 15 -31.62 -27.44 -23.20
N LEU A 16 -30.60 -27.35 -22.35
CA LEU A 16 -29.58 -28.39 -22.18
C LEU A 16 -30.29 -29.65 -21.68
N THR A 17 -30.00 -30.77 -22.33
CA THR A 17 -30.62 -32.06 -22.05
C THR A 17 -30.08 -32.58 -20.72
N THR A 18 -30.85 -32.39 -19.65
CA THR A 18 -30.59 -32.95 -18.32
C THR A 18 -30.72 -34.47 -18.37
N VAL A 19 -29.62 -35.17 -18.11
CA VAL A 19 -29.65 -36.61 -17.82
C VAL A 19 -29.89 -36.75 -16.32
N HIS A 20 -31.09 -37.19 -15.93
CA HIS A 20 -31.38 -37.63 -14.57
C HIS A 20 -30.43 -38.76 -14.15
N SER A 21 -29.79 -38.62 -12.98
CA SER A 21 -28.79 -39.55 -12.45
C SER A 21 -29.37 -40.96 -12.22
N PRO A 22 -28.71 -42.05 -12.68
CA PRO A 22 -29.14 -43.42 -12.41
C PRO A 22 -28.28 -44.09 -11.32
N VAL A 23 -28.31 -43.65 -10.05
CA VAL A 23 -27.75 -44.41 -8.92
C VAL A 23 -28.55 -44.12 -7.64
N GLY A 24 -29.04 -45.16 -6.96
CA GLY A 24 -29.82 -45.01 -5.72
C GLY A 24 -28.94 -44.59 -4.53
N TYR A 25 -29.29 -43.49 -3.87
CA TYR A 25 -28.74 -43.10 -2.57
C TYR A 25 -29.56 -43.69 -1.42
N ARG A 26 -28.96 -43.81 -0.23
CA ARG A 26 -29.67 -44.11 1.01
C ARG A 26 -29.82 -42.83 1.83
N LEU A 27 -31.01 -42.59 2.35
CA LEU A 27 -31.23 -41.53 3.33
C LEU A 27 -30.69 -41.96 4.70
N ILE A 28 -29.88 -41.12 5.32
CA ILE A 28 -29.33 -41.34 6.66
C ILE A 28 -29.70 -40.19 7.59
N SER A 29 -29.68 -40.44 8.90
CA SER A 29 -29.86 -39.38 9.90
C SER A 29 -28.56 -38.61 10.13
N ALA A 30 -28.67 -37.40 10.67
CA ALA A 30 -27.52 -36.62 11.14
C ALA A 30 -26.66 -37.40 12.15
N GLN A 31 -27.30 -38.19 13.02
CA GLN A 31 -26.61 -39.06 13.97
C GLN A 31 -25.77 -40.13 13.26
N GLU A 32 -26.34 -40.82 12.26
CA GLU A 32 -25.59 -41.84 11.51
C GLU A 32 -24.45 -41.20 10.72
N ALA A 33 -24.69 -40.06 10.09
CA ALA A 33 -23.67 -39.31 9.37
C ALA A 33 -22.49 -38.93 10.29
N GLU A 34 -22.78 -38.47 11.50
CA GLU A 34 -21.78 -38.11 12.49
C GLU A 34 -21.03 -39.33 13.03
N GLU A 35 -21.73 -40.41 13.38
CA GLU A 35 -21.12 -41.63 13.92
C GLU A 35 -20.20 -42.33 12.92
N ARG A 36 -20.60 -42.38 11.65
CA ARG A 36 -19.83 -43.07 10.59
C ARG A 36 -18.75 -42.19 10.01
N PHE A 37 -19.06 -40.92 9.74
CA PHE A 37 -18.20 -40.06 8.94
C PHE A 37 -17.59 -38.93 9.74
N ARG A 38 -18.07 -38.61 10.95
CA ARG A 38 -17.60 -37.45 11.73
C ARG A 38 -17.66 -36.17 10.90
N VAL A 39 -18.81 -35.88 10.33
CA VAL A 39 -18.98 -34.74 9.40
C VAL A 39 -18.65 -33.41 10.09
N SER A 40 -19.04 -33.28 11.37
CA SER A 40 -18.76 -32.09 12.19
C SER A 40 -17.27 -31.80 12.40
N ALA A 41 -16.38 -32.77 12.13
CA ALA A 41 -14.94 -32.57 12.23
C ALA A 41 -14.37 -31.74 11.07
N ASP A 42 -15.03 -31.73 9.90
CA ASP A 42 -14.54 -31.07 8.70
C ASP A 42 -15.45 -29.94 8.21
N VAL A 43 -16.76 -30.05 8.43
CA VAL A 43 -17.76 -29.07 7.98
C VAL A 43 -17.99 -28.03 9.09
N GLY A 44 -17.51 -26.80 8.88
CA GLY A 44 -17.67 -25.69 9.82
C GLY A 44 -19.04 -24.98 9.76
N TYR A 45 -19.56 -24.61 10.95
CA TYR A 45 -20.74 -23.74 11.26
C TYR A 45 -22.13 -24.14 10.73
N PRO A 46 -23.18 -24.05 11.57
CA PRO A 46 -23.56 -25.08 12.53
C PRO A 46 -24.19 -26.31 11.83
N TYR A 47 -23.40 -27.38 11.67
CA TYR A 47 -23.83 -28.70 11.16
C TYR A 47 -25.11 -29.25 11.82
N VAL A 48 -25.29 -29.00 13.12
CA VAL A 48 -26.43 -29.56 13.89
C VAL A 48 -27.76 -28.90 13.51
N ASP A 49 -27.78 -27.62 13.18
CA ASP A 49 -29.02 -26.90 12.88
C ASP A 49 -29.56 -27.23 11.48
N PHE A 50 -28.68 -27.59 10.53
CA PHE A 50 -29.07 -27.94 9.15
C PHE A 50 -29.24 -29.45 8.92
N ALA A 51 -28.46 -30.30 9.59
CA ALA A 51 -28.50 -31.75 9.38
C ALA A 51 -29.79 -32.41 9.94
N ASP A 52 -30.45 -31.77 10.91
CA ASP A 52 -31.73 -32.24 11.45
C ASP A 52 -32.95 -31.76 10.62
N GLU A 53 -32.79 -30.72 9.79
CA GLU A 53 -33.88 -30.12 8.99
C GLU A 53 -33.85 -30.52 7.51
N GLN A 54 -32.73 -31.08 7.01
CA GLN A 54 -32.54 -31.45 5.61
C GLN A 54 -32.18 -32.93 5.41
N GLU A 55 -32.51 -33.48 4.24
CA GLU A 55 -32.16 -34.86 3.89
C GLU A 55 -30.63 -35.03 3.76
N ILE A 56 -30.08 -36.15 4.23
CA ILE A 56 -28.68 -36.53 3.98
C ILE A 56 -28.67 -37.73 3.03
N ARG A 57 -28.17 -37.50 1.81
CA ARG A 57 -28.06 -38.52 0.76
C ARG A 57 -26.70 -39.19 0.83
N LEU A 58 -26.68 -40.47 1.18
CA LEU A 58 -25.48 -41.29 1.22
C LEU A 58 -25.34 -42.16 -0.04
N TYR A 59 -24.20 -42.03 -0.70
CA TYR A 59 -23.75 -42.92 -1.78
C TYR A 59 -22.67 -43.85 -1.24
N GLU A 60 -23.00 -45.13 -1.05
CA GLU A 60 -22.08 -46.13 -0.49
C GLU A 60 -21.21 -46.78 -1.58
N GLY A 61 -19.89 -46.81 -1.38
CA GLY A 61 -18.95 -47.46 -2.30
C GLY A 61 -18.46 -46.57 -3.44
N GLY A 62 -18.51 -45.24 -3.26
CA GLY A 62 -18.18 -44.24 -4.28
C GLY A 62 -19.33 -43.91 -5.23
N LEU A 63 -19.11 -42.92 -6.09
CA LEU A 63 -20.10 -42.44 -7.06
C LEU A 63 -19.42 -42.12 -8.40
N HIS A 64 -19.98 -42.64 -9.50
CA HIS A 64 -19.57 -42.29 -10.87
C HIS A 64 -20.73 -41.64 -11.61
N VAL A 65 -20.50 -40.44 -12.16
CA VAL A 65 -21.48 -39.65 -12.92
C VAL A 65 -20.97 -39.45 -14.34
N ALA A 66 -21.69 -40.02 -15.33
CA ALA A 66 -21.28 -40.00 -16.74
C ALA A 66 -21.45 -38.64 -17.46
N GLY A 67 -21.75 -37.57 -16.73
CA GLY A 67 -22.05 -36.23 -17.24
C GLY A 67 -21.72 -35.15 -16.22
N HIS A 68 -22.52 -34.07 -16.17
CA HIS A 68 -22.39 -33.06 -15.13
C HIS A 68 -23.07 -33.52 -13.83
N LEU A 69 -22.51 -33.13 -12.70
CA LEU A 69 -23.14 -33.30 -11.39
C LEU A 69 -23.55 -31.92 -10.87
N GLU A 70 -24.86 -31.70 -10.80
CA GLU A 70 -25.51 -30.46 -10.34
C GLU A 70 -26.61 -30.80 -9.31
N PRO A 71 -26.95 -29.90 -8.39
CA PRO A 71 -28.11 -30.03 -7.52
C PRO A 71 -29.40 -30.32 -8.29
N GLU A 72 -30.30 -31.09 -7.69
CA GLU A 72 -31.63 -31.33 -8.23
C GLU A 72 -32.59 -30.18 -7.88
N GLY A 73 -33.09 -29.47 -8.90
CA GLY A 73 -34.15 -28.47 -8.79
C GLY A 73 -33.77 -27.10 -9.34
N ASP A 74 -34.79 -26.28 -9.65
CA ASP A 74 -34.62 -24.89 -10.13
C ASP A 74 -34.71 -23.87 -8.97
N SER A 75 -34.41 -24.31 -7.74
CA SER A 75 -34.50 -23.49 -6.52
C SER A 75 -33.18 -22.77 -6.25
N ASP A 76 -33.23 -21.60 -5.63
CA ASP A 76 -32.06 -20.80 -5.22
C ASP A 76 -31.22 -21.47 -4.10
N TRP A 77 -31.64 -22.64 -3.62
CA TRP A 77 -30.99 -23.40 -2.53
C TRP A 77 -31.15 -24.90 -2.70
N VAL A 78 -30.19 -25.66 -2.16
CA VAL A 78 -30.16 -27.12 -2.24
C VAL A 78 -30.81 -27.73 -1.00
N PRO A 79 -31.91 -28.49 -1.14
CA PRO A 79 -32.68 -28.96 0.01
C PRO A 79 -32.12 -30.25 0.65
N TYR A 80 -30.86 -30.60 0.37
CA TYR A 80 -30.24 -31.81 0.85
C TYR A 80 -28.72 -31.70 0.96
N ASN A 81 -28.18 -32.54 1.84
CA ASN A 81 -26.77 -32.77 2.03
C ASN A 81 -26.32 -34.04 1.29
N THR A 82 -25.04 -34.10 0.93
CA THR A 82 -24.47 -35.24 0.19
C THR A 82 -23.27 -35.82 0.90
N VAL A 83 -23.26 -37.14 1.08
CA VAL A 83 -22.08 -37.93 1.48
C VAL A 83 -21.78 -38.95 0.41
N VAL A 84 -20.58 -38.89 -0.17
CA VAL A 84 -20.02 -39.94 -1.01
C VAL A 84 -19.01 -40.73 -0.17
N ASP A 85 -19.37 -41.94 0.24
CA ASP A 85 -18.51 -42.86 0.98
C ASP A 85 -17.62 -43.64 0.00
N GLY A 86 -16.49 -43.03 -0.37
CA GLY A 86 -15.54 -43.51 -1.36
C GLY A 86 -15.13 -42.41 -2.33
N ASP A 87 -14.65 -42.82 -3.51
CA ASP A 87 -14.24 -41.89 -4.57
C ASP A 87 -15.45 -41.34 -5.34
N LEU A 88 -15.40 -40.06 -5.69
CA LEU A 88 -16.34 -39.40 -6.60
C LEU A 88 -15.65 -39.18 -7.96
N THR A 89 -16.22 -39.72 -9.03
CA THR A 89 -15.79 -39.42 -10.41
C THR A 89 -16.95 -38.80 -11.19
N VAL A 90 -16.73 -37.61 -11.73
CA VAL A 90 -17.67 -36.89 -12.59
C VAL A 90 -16.99 -36.72 -13.96
N ASP A 91 -17.54 -37.33 -15.01
CA ASP A 91 -16.95 -37.25 -16.35
C ASP A 91 -17.00 -35.81 -16.91
N GLY A 92 -18.00 -35.03 -16.49
CA GLY A 92 -18.17 -33.61 -16.79
C GLY A 92 -17.82 -32.69 -15.62
N ASP A 93 -18.59 -31.61 -15.46
CA ASP A 93 -18.37 -30.60 -14.42
C ASP A 93 -19.11 -30.98 -13.13
N LEU A 94 -18.46 -30.80 -11.98
CA LEU A 94 -19.14 -30.70 -10.70
C LEU A 94 -19.50 -29.23 -10.50
N ALA A 95 -20.77 -28.88 -10.65
CA ALA A 95 -21.25 -27.53 -10.40
C ALA A 95 -22.23 -27.56 -9.22
N TRP A 96 -21.94 -26.80 -8.18
CA TRP A 96 -22.72 -26.83 -6.93
C TRP A 96 -22.94 -25.41 -6.42
N TRP A 97 -24.18 -25.06 -6.10
CA TRP A 97 -24.54 -23.72 -5.64
C TRP A 97 -25.50 -23.79 -4.46
N ASP A 98 -25.41 -22.86 -3.52
CA ASP A 98 -26.38 -22.69 -2.43
C ASP A 98 -26.42 -21.23 -1.95
N ASP A 99 -27.52 -20.51 -2.18
CA ASP A 99 -27.61 -19.11 -1.75
C ASP A 99 -28.22 -18.94 -0.33
N SER A 100 -28.43 -20.04 0.40
CA SER A 100 -29.12 -20.06 1.70
C SER A 100 -28.28 -20.49 2.92
N GLY A 101 -27.01 -20.85 2.72
CA GLY A 101 -26.00 -20.85 3.78
C GLY A 101 -25.82 -22.14 4.59
N GLY A 102 -26.05 -23.34 4.05
CA GLY A 102 -26.01 -24.51 4.96
C GLY A 102 -25.89 -25.93 4.43
N ASN A 103 -25.84 -26.17 3.11
CA ASN A 103 -25.66 -27.55 2.64
C ASN A 103 -24.18 -27.98 2.66
N PHE A 104 -23.95 -29.25 2.98
CA PHE A 104 -22.62 -29.86 2.88
C PHE A 104 -22.56 -30.93 1.79
N PHE A 105 -21.39 -31.03 1.18
CA PHE A 105 -21.03 -32.06 0.23
C PHE A 105 -19.71 -32.70 0.67
N LEU A 106 -19.78 -33.90 1.25
CA LEU A 106 -18.62 -34.63 1.75
C LEU A 106 -18.25 -35.78 0.80
N VAL A 107 -17.00 -35.81 0.37
CA VAL A 107 -16.38 -36.96 -0.31
C VAL A 107 -15.30 -37.54 0.60
N THR A 108 -15.46 -38.81 1.01
CA THR A 108 -14.50 -39.45 1.94
C THR A 108 -13.24 -39.96 1.24
N GLY A 109 -13.29 -40.19 -0.07
CA GLY A 109 -12.16 -40.55 -0.94
C GLY A 109 -11.68 -39.40 -1.84
N ALA A 110 -11.16 -39.74 -3.01
CA ALA A 110 -10.70 -38.79 -4.02
C ALA A 110 -11.87 -38.26 -4.88
N LEU A 111 -11.74 -37.03 -5.37
CA LEU A 111 -12.67 -36.41 -6.32
C LEU A 111 -11.99 -36.18 -7.67
N ARG A 112 -12.59 -36.72 -8.73
CA ARG A 112 -12.17 -36.51 -10.12
C ARG A 112 -13.28 -35.80 -10.89
N ALA A 113 -12.97 -34.67 -11.53
CA ALA A 113 -13.93 -33.93 -12.35
C ALA A 113 -13.26 -33.20 -13.52
N ARG A 114 -14.04 -32.77 -14.52
CA ARG A 114 -13.54 -31.84 -15.54
C ARG A 114 -13.31 -30.46 -14.94
N ASN A 115 -14.31 -29.88 -14.30
CA ASN A 115 -14.23 -28.62 -13.55
C ASN A 115 -14.95 -28.78 -12.20
N VAL A 116 -14.59 -27.94 -11.23
CA VAL A 116 -15.34 -27.78 -9.96
C VAL A 116 -15.78 -26.33 -9.85
N LEU A 117 -17.08 -26.08 -9.93
CA LEU A 117 -17.67 -24.74 -10.04
C LEU A 117 -18.63 -24.53 -8.86
N LEU A 118 -18.23 -23.70 -7.90
CA LEU A 118 -18.95 -23.48 -6.65
C LEU A 118 -19.50 -22.05 -6.60
N SER A 119 -20.75 -21.88 -6.19
CA SER A 119 -21.41 -20.58 -6.04
C SER A 119 -22.13 -20.48 -4.71
N GLY A 120 -22.15 -19.29 -4.11
CA GLY A 120 -22.86 -19.07 -2.85
C GLY A 120 -22.12 -19.70 -1.68
N CYS A 121 -22.86 -20.32 -0.79
CA CYS A 121 -22.43 -20.79 0.51
C CYS A 121 -22.38 -22.32 0.72
N PRO A 122 -22.07 -23.17 -0.29
CA PRO A 122 -21.94 -24.61 -0.04
C PRO A 122 -20.66 -24.94 0.74
N ASN A 123 -20.74 -25.97 1.59
CA ASN A 123 -19.60 -26.50 2.33
C ASN A 123 -19.11 -27.81 1.69
N VAL A 124 -18.14 -27.71 0.78
CA VAL A 124 -17.62 -28.85 0.03
C VAL A 124 -16.32 -29.36 0.64
N VAL A 125 -16.31 -30.62 1.05
CA VAL A 125 -15.17 -31.27 1.69
C VAL A 125 -14.74 -32.50 0.90
N VAL A 126 -13.46 -32.55 0.52
CA VAL A 126 -12.81 -33.69 -0.13
C VAL A 126 -11.70 -34.20 0.76
N ARG A 127 -11.87 -35.38 1.36
CA ARG A 127 -10.86 -35.96 2.27
C ARG A 127 -9.66 -36.55 1.53
N GLY A 128 -9.83 -36.96 0.29
CA GLY A 128 -8.75 -37.46 -0.57
C GLY A 128 -8.21 -36.40 -1.53
N ASP A 129 -7.57 -36.87 -2.60
CA ASP A 129 -7.02 -36.02 -3.65
C ASP A 129 -8.13 -35.40 -4.50
N LEU A 130 -7.94 -34.15 -4.92
CA LEU A 130 -8.80 -33.43 -5.87
C LEU A 130 -8.09 -33.30 -7.22
N GLU A 131 -8.49 -34.12 -8.19
CA GLU A 131 -7.95 -34.14 -9.54
C GLU A 131 -8.94 -33.51 -10.53
N VAL A 132 -8.58 -32.36 -11.10
CA VAL A 132 -9.47 -31.59 -11.97
C VAL A 132 -8.77 -31.30 -13.29
N ALA A 133 -9.36 -31.71 -14.41
CA ALA A 133 -8.71 -31.55 -15.72
C ALA A 133 -8.64 -30.08 -16.19
N GLY A 134 -9.65 -29.29 -15.82
CA GLY A 134 -9.83 -27.88 -16.13
C GLY A 134 -9.50 -27.00 -14.92
N GLY A 135 -10.49 -26.25 -14.43
CA GLY A 135 -10.34 -25.28 -13.35
C GLY A 135 -11.27 -25.50 -12.16
N ILE A 136 -10.90 -24.89 -11.03
CA ILE A 136 -11.75 -24.73 -9.86
C ILE A 136 -12.15 -23.25 -9.78
N CYS A 137 -13.45 -22.97 -9.63
CA CYS A 137 -13.94 -21.61 -9.48
C CYS A 137 -14.95 -21.53 -8.33
N GLY A 138 -14.66 -20.73 -7.31
CA GLY A 138 -15.56 -20.44 -6.18
C GLY A 138 -15.95 -18.96 -6.13
N SER A 139 -17.20 -18.65 -5.81
CA SER A 139 -17.67 -17.25 -5.69
C SER A 139 -18.83 -17.11 -4.71
N TYR A 140 -18.93 -15.95 -4.04
CA TYR A 140 -20.03 -15.52 -3.15
C TYR A 140 -20.13 -16.28 -1.81
N GLY A 141 -19.02 -16.38 -1.08
CA GLY A 141 -18.94 -17.12 0.18
C GLY A 141 -19.23 -16.32 1.46
N GLU A 142 -19.94 -15.18 1.38
CA GLU A 142 -20.15 -14.26 2.52
C GLU A 142 -20.68 -14.94 3.78
N ASP A 143 -21.52 -15.98 3.63
CA ASP A 143 -22.12 -16.74 4.75
C ASP A 143 -21.54 -18.17 4.92
N GLY A 144 -20.32 -18.44 4.43
CA GLY A 144 -19.61 -19.70 4.72
C GLY A 144 -19.39 -20.65 3.54
N GLY A 145 -19.41 -20.14 2.30
CA GLY A 145 -19.01 -20.91 1.12
C GLY A 145 -17.55 -21.33 1.19
N VAL A 146 -17.30 -22.64 1.28
CA VAL A 146 -15.96 -23.19 1.47
C VAL A 146 -15.71 -24.43 0.63
N LEU A 147 -14.47 -24.53 0.15
CA LEU A 147 -13.88 -25.77 -0.36
C LEU A 147 -12.73 -26.19 0.53
N VAL A 148 -12.81 -27.38 1.12
CA VAL A 148 -11.75 -27.98 1.92
C VAL A 148 -11.24 -29.24 1.23
N VAL A 149 -9.93 -29.31 0.97
CA VAL A 149 -9.29 -30.49 0.38
C VAL A 149 -8.17 -30.98 1.28
N CYS A 150 -8.30 -32.20 1.79
CA CYS A 150 -7.34 -32.81 2.70
C CYS A 150 -6.23 -33.61 1.99
N GLY A 151 -6.39 -33.89 0.69
CA GLY A 151 -5.37 -34.49 -0.17
C GLY A 151 -4.70 -33.47 -1.10
N ARG A 152 -4.06 -34.00 -2.15
CA ARG A 152 -3.39 -33.20 -3.18
C ARG A 152 -4.40 -32.56 -4.13
N THR A 153 -4.15 -31.32 -4.54
CA THR A 153 -5.03 -30.58 -5.46
C THR A 153 -4.31 -30.30 -6.78
N ARG A 154 -4.85 -30.80 -7.89
CA ARG A 154 -4.24 -30.70 -9.23
C ARG A 154 -5.21 -30.22 -10.34
N PRO A 155 -5.62 -28.95 -10.32
CA PRO A 155 -6.24 -28.28 -11.46
C PRO A 155 -5.21 -27.54 -12.32
N ARG A 156 -5.62 -26.99 -13.47
CA ARG A 156 -4.81 -26.01 -14.20
C ARG A 156 -4.82 -24.64 -13.53
N ILE A 157 -5.98 -24.24 -13.02
CA ILE A 157 -6.22 -22.93 -12.40
C ILE A 157 -7.25 -23.04 -11.29
N ILE A 158 -7.07 -22.24 -10.24
CA ILE A 158 -8.01 -22.03 -9.16
C ILE A 158 -8.32 -20.54 -9.09
N ILE A 159 -9.60 -20.18 -9.14
CA ILE A 159 -10.08 -18.81 -9.00
C ILE A 159 -11.07 -18.77 -7.85
N SER A 160 -10.72 -18.05 -6.78
CA SER A 160 -11.62 -17.74 -5.68
C SER A 160 -11.97 -16.26 -5.69
N MET A 161 -13.26 -15.96 -5.64
CA MET A 161 -13.80 -14.61 -5.72
C MET A 161 -14.84 -14.38 -4.64
N SER A 162 -15.13 -13.11 -4.35
CA SER A 162 -16.24 -12.70 -3.49
C SER A 162 -16.30 -13.51 -2.18
N TYR A 163 -15.19 -13.48 -1.43
CA TYR A 163 -15.05 -14.05 -0.08
C TYR A 163 -15.18 -15.58 0.02
N PHE A 164 -15.15 -16.31 -1.11
CA PHE A 164 -15.23 -17.77 -1.08
C PHE A 164 -13.97 -18.40 -0.45
N GLY A 165 -14.16 -19.21 0.60
CA GLY A 165 -13.07 -19.81 1.35
C GLY A 165 -12.49 -21.04 0.67
N MET A 166 -11.17 -21.15 0.61
CA MET A 166 -10.50 -22.34 0.07
C MET A 166 -9.33 -22.79 0.94
N THR A 167 -9.44 -24.00 1.49
CA THR A 167 -8.41 -24.61 2.35
C THR A 167 -7.85 -25.85 1.68
N PHE A 168 -6.52 -25.91 1.56
CA PHE A 168 -5.81 -27.04 0.96
C PHE A 168 -4.79 -27.64 1.93
N ALA A 169 -4.62 -28.96 1.94
CA ALA A 169 -3.63 -29.64 2.76
C ALA A 169 -2.17 -29.28 2.39
N GLU A 170 -1.92 -29.02 1.11
CA GLU A 170 -0.64 -28.56 0.57
C GLU A 170 -0.87 -27.52 -0.54
N GLN A 171 0.17 -26.78 -0.94
CA GLN A 171 0.09 -25.83 -2.04
C GLN A 171 -0.44 -26.53 -3.31
N PRO A 172 -1.57 -26.05 -3.89
CA PRO A 172 -2.10 -26.63 -5.12
C PRO A 172 -1.09 -26.57 -6.26
N GLN A 173 -1.07 -27.60 -7.10
CA GLN A 173 -0.24 -27.64 -8.32
C GLN A 173 -0.94 -26.88 -9.45
N ALA A 174 -1.26 -25.61 -9.23
CA ALA A 174 -2.06 -24.78 -10.11
C ALA A 174 -1.70 -23.30 -9.96
N LEU A 175 -2.11 -22.49 -10.93
CA LEU A 175 -2.16 -21.05 -10.76
C LEU A 175 -3.33 -20.71 -9.81
N LEU A 176 -3.04 -20.05 -8.70
CA LEU A 176 -4.02 -19.70 -7.67
C LEU A 176 -4.31 -18.19 -7.68
N VAL A 177 -5.55 -17.83 -7.97
CA VAL A 177 -6.05 -16.47 -7.83
C VAL A 177 -7.07 -16.44 -6.71
N ALA A 178 -6.80 -15.69 -5.65
CA ALA A 178 -7.69 -15.59 -4.50
C ALA A 178 -7.35 -14.35 -3.66
N ASP A 179 -8.26 -13.94 -2.78
CA ASP A 179 -7.91 -13.08 -1.65
C ASP A 179 -7.09 -13.91 -0.62
N PRO A 180 -5.85 -13.51 -0.26
CA PRO A 180 -5.03 -14.21 0.71
C PRO A 180 -5.69 -14.43 2.08
N HIS A 181 -6.69 -13.62 2.48
CA HIS A 181 -7.39 -13.79 3.74
C HIS A 181 -8.35 -14.99 3.76
N TYR A 182 -8.78 -15.46 2.58
CA TYR A 182 -9.75 -16.54 2.43
C TYR A 182 -9.11 -17.85 1.96
N THR A 183 -7.78 -17.93 1.95
CA THR A 183 -7.06 -19.16 1.67
C THR A 183 -5.85 -19.34 2.59
N ASN A 184 -5.48 -20.60 2.83
CA ASN A 184 -4.31 -20.94 3.64
C ASN A 184 -3.01 -21.09 2.83
N CYS A 185 -3.07 -20.88 1.51
CA CYS A 185 -1.95 -21.04 0.60
C CYS A 185 -1.54 -19.70 -0.03
N PRO A 186 -0.23 -19.45 -0.21
CA PRO A 186 0.26 -18.36 -1.04
C PRO A 186 -0.44 -18.29 -2.40
N VAL A 187 -0.92 -17.11 -2.77
CA VAL A 187 -1.58 -16.86 -4.06
C VAL A 187 -0.57 -16.38 -5.10
N ASP A 188 -0.87 -16.61 -6.38
CA ASP A 188 -0.10 -16.06 -7.49
C ASP A 188 -0.60 -14.65 -7.86
N PHE A 189 -1.92 -14.49 -7.81
CA PHE A 189 -2.62 -13.22 -8.03
C PHE A 189 -3.65 -13.01 -6.93
N THR A 190 -3.79 -11.78 -6.47
CA THR A 190 -4.84 -11.37 -5.54
C THR A 190 -6.14 -11.15 -6.30
N GLY A 191 -7.26 -11.09 -5.56
CA GLY A 191 -8.54 -10.69 -6.15
C GLY A 191 -8.50 -9.30 -6.79
N GLU A 192 -7.65 -8.39 -6.29
CA GLU A 192 -7.48 -7.03 -6.81
C GLU A 192 -6.74 -7.00 -8.16
N GLU A 193 -5.95 -8.03 -8.49
CA GLU A 193 -5.21 -8.10 -9.75
C GLU A 193 -6.02 -8.77 -10.88
N LEU A 194 -7.23 -9.26 -10.60
CA LEU A 194 -8.04 -10.03 -11.54
C LEU A 194 -8.36 -9.27 -12.83
N ASP A 195 -8.59 -7.95 -12.76
CA ASP A 195 -8.91 -7.10 -13.92
C ASP A 195 -7.74 -7.06 -14.93
N THR A 196 -6.50 -7.12 -14.46
CA THR A 196 -5.29 -7.14 -15.29
C THR A 196 -4.93 -8.54 -15.80
N VAL A 197 -5.38 -9.57 -15.10
CA VAL A 197 -4.98 -10.97 -15.32
C VAL A 197 -5.97 -11.73 -16.20
N LEU A 198 -7.26 -11.46 -16.06
CA LEU A 198 -8.33 -12.10 -16.84
C LEU A 198 -8.48 -11.50 -18.24
N LEU A 199 -8.99 -12.29 -19.18
CA LEU A 199 -9.40 -11.78 -20.49
C LEU A 199 -10.48 -10.68 -20.32
N PRO A 200 -10.43 -9.57 -21.08
CA PRO A 200 -11.39 -8.45 -20.94
C PRO A 200 -12.86 -8.87 -21.06
N GLU A 201 -13.16 -9.89 -21.85
CA GLU A 201 -14.52 -10.43 -22.02
C GLU A 201 -15.09 -11.13 -20.77
N LEU A 202 -14.24 -11.42 -19.78
CA LEU A 202 -14.61 -12.04 -18.50
C LEU A 202 -14.82 -11.00 -17.38
N LEU A 203 -14.72 -9.72 -17.71
CA LEU A 203 -15.01 -8.62 -16.80
C LEU A 203 -16.45 -8.14 -16.99
N ASP A 204 -17.04 -7.58 -15.94
CA ASP A 204 -18.32 -6.88 -15.99
C ASP A 204 -18.17 -5.45 -16.55
N ASP A 205 -19.29 -4.71 -16.65
CA ASP A 205 -19.31 -3.35 -17.19
C ASP A 205 -18.56 -2.33 -16.30
N HIS A 206 -18.17 -2.74 -15.08
CA HIS A 206 -17.38 -1.96 -14.14
C HIS A 206 -15.90 -2.36 -14.15
N GLY A 207 -15.49 -3.28 -15.01
CA GLY A 207 -14.12 -3.79 -15.09
C GLY A 207 -13.76 -4.77 -13.96
N THR A 208 -14.74 -5.30 -13.23
CA THR A 208 -14.54 -6.28 -12.16
C THR A 208 -14.71 -7.70 -12.72
N ALA A 209 -14.05 -8.70 -12.11
CA ALA A 209 -14.16 -10.09 -12.53
C ALA A 209 -15.60 -10.62 -12.41
N ASP A 210 -16.16 -11.14 -13.50
CA ASP A 210 -17.50 -11.71 -13.54
C ASP A 210 -17.44 -13.23 -13.33
N ALA A 211 -17.92 -13.70 -12.17
CA ALA A 211 -17.86 -15.10 -11.78
C ALA A 211 -18.61 -16.01 -12.76
N TRP A 212 -19.72 -15.54 -13.33
CA TRP A 212 -20.53 -16.31 -14.25
C TRP A 212 -19.80 -16.51 -15.58
N LYS A 213 -19.29 -15.42 -16.17
CA LYS A 213 -18.54 -15.49 -17.44
C LYS A 213 -17.30 -16.37 -17.32
N ILE A 214 -16.60 -16.33 -16.19
CA ILE A 214 -15.44 -17.18 -15.90
C ILE A 214 -15.84 -18.66 -15.86
N LYS A 215 -16.91 -19.02 -15.13
CA LYS A 215 -17.41 -20.40 -15.04
C LYS A 215 -17.85 -20.92 -16.41
N GLU A 216 -18.52 -20.11 -17.21
CA GLU A 216 -18.92 -20.45 -18.57
C GLU A 216 -17.69 -20.70 -19.47
N ALA A 217 -16.68 -19.84 -19.42
CA ALA A 217 -15.43 -20.05 -20.16
C ALA A 217 -14.74 -21.38 -19.76
N LEU A 218 -14.71 -21.72 -18.47
CA LEU A 218 -14.19 -23.01 -17.99
C LEU A 218 -15.01 -24.22 -18.50
N ARG A 219 -16.34 -24.11 -18.52
CA ARG A 219 -17.25 -25.14 -19.09
C ARG A 219 -16.97 -25.37 -20.58
N GLU A 220 -16.71 -24.30 -21.32
CA GLU A 220 -16.36 -24.35 -22.74
C GLU A 220 -14.91 -24.79 -23.00
N GLY A 221 -14.08 -24.84 -21.95
CA GLY A 221 -12.64 -25.11 -22.07
C GLY A 221 -11.86 -23.96 -22.72
N ARG A 222 -12.41 -22.74 -22.69
CA ARG A 222 -11.74 -21.52 -23.14
C ARG A 222 -10.65 -21.11 -22.15
N GLN A 223 -9.67 -20.37 -22.68
CA GLN A 223 -8.66 -19.71 -21.86
C GLN A 223 -9.31 -18.61 -21.02
N VAL A 224 -8.90 -18.46 -19.76
CA VAL A 224 -9.42 -17.42 -18.86
C VAL A 224 -8.43 -16.30 -18.57
N LEU A 225 -7.13 -16.59 -18.63
CA LEU A 225 -6.05 -15.61 -18.39
C LEU A 225 -5.58 -14.97 -19.68
N ARG A 226 -5.14 -13.72 -19.63
CA ARG A 226 -4.45 -13.07 -20.77
C ARG A 226 -3.17 -13.82 -21.14
N ALA A 227 -2.80 -13.76 -22.40
CA ALA A 227 -1.53 -14.32 -22.86
C ALA A 227 -0.35 -13.56 -22.22
N GLY A 228 0.71 -14.29 -21.88
CA GLY A 228 1.90 -13.71 -21.24
C GLY A 228 1.76 -13.43 -19.74
N VAL A 229 0.59 -13.65 -19.13
CA VAL A 229 0.43 -13.57 -17.67
C VAL A 229 1.34 -14.60 -17.01
N ARG A 230 2.14 -14.13 -16.06
CA ARG A 230 3.09 -14.93 -15.28
C ARG A 230 3.03 -14.49 -13.82
N PRO A 231 2.97 -15.42 -12.86
CA PRO A 231 3.15 -15.09 -11.45
C PRO A 231 4.48 -14.35 -11.25
N SER A 232 4.46 -13.25 -10.49
CA SER A 232 5.64 -12.40 -10.28
C SER A 232 6.83 -13.18 -9.71
N HIS A 233 6.57 -14.14 -8.82
CA HIS A 233 7.62 -14.96 -8.23
C HIS A 233 8.34 -15.85 -9.27
N LEU A 234 7.63 -16.35 -10.28
CA LEU A 234 8.25 -17.13 -11.36
C LEU A 234 9.02 -16.23 -12.31
N ALA A 235 8.46 -15.07 -12.66
CA ALA A 235 9.15 -14.08 -13.49
C ALA A 235 10.48 -13.63 -12.85
N ALA A 236 10.47 -13.40 -11.53
CA ALA A 236 11.69 -13.08 -10.77
C ALA A 236 12.74 -14.20 -10.84
N LEU A 237 12.34 -15.47 -10.72
CA LEU A 237 13.28 -16.60 -10.84
C LEU A 237 13.85 -16.72 -12.26
N GLU A 238 13.03 -16.53 -13.29
CA GLU A 238 13.49 -16.51 -14.68
C GLU A 238 14.46 -15.37 -14.96
N GLU A 239 14.20 -14.17 -14.40
CA GLU A 239 15.11 -13.03 -14.49
C GLU A 239 16.45 -13.33 -13.81
N LEU A 240 16.43 -13.92 -12.61
CA LEU A 240 17.65 -14.34 -11.94
C LEU A 240 18.43 -15.36 -12.78
N ASP A 241 17.78 -16.36 -13.36
CA ASP A 241 18.41 -17.34 -14.24
C ASP A 241 19.04 -16.68 -15.46
N ALA A 242 18.38 -15.68 -16.07
CA ALA A 242 18.91 -14.92 -17.19
C ALA A 242 20.16 -14.10 -16.79
N LEU A 243 20.18 -13.54 -15.58
CA LEU A 243 21.29 -12.76 -15.04
C LEU A 243 22.53 -13.61 -14.70
N LEU A 244 22.37 -14.91 -14.46
CA LEU A 244 23.50 -15.82 -14.17
C LEU A 244 24.56 -15.82 -15.28
N VAL A 245 24.18 -15.55 -16.53
CA VAL A 245 25.11 -15.45 -17.67
C VAL A 245 26.15 -14.33 -17.50
N ARG A 246 25.83 -13.31 -16.70
CA ARG A 246 26.68 -12.15 -16.40
C ARG A 246 26.83 -11.91 -14.89
N ALA A 247 26.82 -12.99 -14.10
CA ALA A 247 26.78 -12.91 -12.64
C ALA A 247 27.88 -12.03 -12.01
N GLU A 248 29.07 -11.96 -12.63
CA GLU A 248 30.17 -11.12 -12.15
C GLU A 248 29.90 -9.61 -12.30
N GLU A 249 29.00 -9.20 -13.21
CA GLU A 249 28.64 -7.80 -13.46
C GLU A 249 27.50 -7.32 -12.53
N VAL A 250 26.77 -8.23 -11.91
CA VAL A 250 25.60 -7.92 -11.08
C VAL A 250 26.04 -7.45 -9.69
N THR A 251 25.81 -6.17 -9.40
CA THR A 251 26.13 -5.57 -8.10
C THR A 251 24.91 -5.19 -7.28
N GLY A 252 23.73 -5.17 -7.87
CA GLY A 252 22.48 -4.82 -7.21
C GLY A 252 21.33 -5.65 -7.76
N LEU A 253 20.46 -6.14 -6.88
CA LEU A 253 19.24 -6.85 -7.23
C LEU A 253 18.10 -6.32 -6.40
N ASP A 254 17.02 -5.95 -7.08
CA ASP A 254 15.76 -5.58 -6.45
C ASP A 254 14.71 -6.63 -6.80
N LEU A 255 14.30 -7.42 -5.81
CA LEU A 255 13.23 -8.41 -5.91
C LEU A 255 12.06 -8.04 -5.00
N SER A 256 11.88 -6.74 -4.72
CA SER A 256 10.82 -6.24 -3.85
C SER A 256 9.44 -6.56 -4.44
N GLY A 257 8.49 -6.95 -3.60
CA GLY A 257 7.10 -7.22 -4.01
C GLY A 257 6.93 -8.36 -5.03
N CYS A 258 7.95 -9.19 -5.24
CA CYS A 258 7.92 -10.28 -6.22
C CYS A 258 7.13 -11.51 -5.76
N LYS A 259 6.42 -11.45 -4.63
CA LYS A 259 5.67 -12.56 -4.01
C LYS A 259 6.52 -13.83 -3.83
N LEU A 260 7.82 -13.67 -3.57
CA LEU A 260 8.74 -14.78 -3.33
C LEU A 260 8.27 -15.59 -2.11
N ARG A 261 8.16 -16.91 -2.30
CA ARG A 261 7.76 -17.87 -1.25
C ARG A 261 8.97 -18.45 -0.49
N HIS A 262 10.13 -18.43 -1.12
CA HIS A 262 11.38 -18.97 -0.61
C HIS A 262 12.54 -18.09 -1.05
N PHE A 263 13.65 -18.14 -0.31
CA PHE A 263 14.87 -17.47 -0.70
C PHE A 263 15.42 -18.09 -1.99
N PRO A 264 15.58 -17.33 -3.10
CA PRO A 264 16.09 -17.88 -4.36
C PRO A 264 17.55 -18.32 -4.25
N GLU A 265 17.84 -19.57 -4.58
CA GLU A 265 19.22 -20.10 -4.50
C GLU A 265 20.16 -19.44 -5.52
N GLN A 266 19.62 -18.92 -6.62
CA GLN A 266 20.36 -18.16 -7.63
C GLN A 266 21.08 -16.95 -7.04
N LEU A 267 20.53 -16.33 -5.99
CA LEU A 267 21.14 -15.17 -5.32
C LEU A 267 22.57 -15.47 -4.85
N LEU A 268 22.84 -16.72 -4.47
CA LEU A 268 24.14 -17.17 -3.98
C LEU A 268 25.20 -17.27 -5.08
N SER A 269 24.81 -17.12 -6.34
CA SER A 269 25.70 -17.20 -7.50
C SER A 269 26.19 -15.83 -7.99
N PHE A 270 25.85 -14.73 -7.31
CA PHE A 270 26.30 -13.37 -7.64
C PHE A 270 27.44 -12.92 -6.71
N PRO A 271 28.72 -13.16 -7.06
CA PRO A 271 29.86 -12.96 -6.15
C PRO A 271 30.11 -11.49 -5.80
N ASN A 272 29.65 -10.56 -6.64
CA ASN A 272 29.85 -9.12 -6.50
C ASN A 272 28.58 -8.38 -6.07
N LEU A 273 27.55 -9.09 -5.59
CA LEU A 273 26.30 -8.48 -5.15
C LEU A 273 26.54 -7.61 -3.90
N ARG A 274 26.26 -6.31 -4.02
CA ARG A 274 26.43 -5.28 -2.98
C ARG A 274 25.10 -4.82 -2.41
N VAL A 275 24.05 -4.76 -3.22
CA VAL A 275 22.71 -4.34 -2.79
C VAL A 275 21.72 -5.45 -3.09
N LEU A 276 20.95 -5.87 -2.09
CA LEU A 276 19.88 -6.84 -2.25
C LEU A 276 18.61 -6.33 -1.55
N SER A 277 17.54 -6.14 -2.33
CA SER A 277 16.21 -5.92 -1.78
C SER A 277 15.32 -7.14 -1.98
N LEU A 278 14.71 -7.58 -0.87
CA LEU A 278 13.67 -8.61 -0.82
C LEU A 278 12.40 -8.06 -0.16
N GLU A 279 12.25 -6.74 -0.06
CA GLU A 279 11.14 -6.10 0.66
C GLU A 279 9.75 -6.52 0.15
N GLY A 280 8.75 -6.51 1.02
CA GLY A 280 7.34 -6.73 0.63
C GLY A 280 7.03 -8.13 0.10
N ASN A 281 7.95 -9.09 0.21
CA ASN A 281 7.66 -10.51 -0.08
C ASN A 281 7.03 -11.18 1.14
N ALA A 282 5.73 -10.94 1.38
CA ALA A 282 5.03 -11.37 2.60
C ALA A 282 5.01 -12.90 2.85
N GLU A 283 5.30 -13.70 1.83
CA GLU A 283 5.36 -15.17 1.93
C GLU A 283 6.80 -15.68 2.20
N LEU A 284 7.81 -14.81 2.17
CA LEU A 284 9.21 -15.14 2.43
C LEU A 284 9.49 -15.26 3.93
N LYS A 285 9.02 -16.35 4.55
CA LYS A 285 9.05 -16.53 6.01
C LYS A 285 10.45 -16.76 6.61
N THR A 286 11.43 -17.11 5.79
CA THR A 286 12.81 -17.39 6.22
C THR A 286 13.85 -16.98 5.17
N ILE A 287 15.05 -16.62 5.62
CA ILE A 287 16.24 -16.41 4.77
C ILE A 287 17.15 -17.65 4.84
N ASP A 288 17.67 -18.09 3.69
CA ASP A 288 18.62 -19.22 3.61
C ASP A 288 19.90 -18.88 4.41
N PRO A 289 20.39 -19.75 5.31
CA PRO A 289 21.64 -19.53 6.03
C PRO A 289 22.87 -19.29 5.14
N ARG A 290 22.85 -19.66 3.87
CA ARG A 290 23.92 -19.33 2.92
C ARG A 290 23.97 -17.86 2.53
N ILE A 291 23.03 -17.01 2.98
CA ILE A 291 23.13 -15.56 2.81
C ILE A 291 24.50 -15.01 3.27
N GLY A 292 25.08 -15.58 4.33
CA GLY A 292 26.41 -15.20 4.83
C GLY A 292 27.58 -15.50 3.88
N GLU A 293 27.34 -16.17 2.75
CA GLU A 293 28.31 -16.40 1.67
C GLU A 293 28.41 -15.20 0.71
N LEU A 294 27.43 -14.29 0.72
CA LEU A 294 27.42 -13.06 -0.07
C LEU A 294 28.36 -12.01 0.52
N ALA A 295 29.67 -12.30 0.49
CA ALA A 295 30.69 -11.53 1.17
C ALA A 295 30.81 -10.07 0.69
N ALA A 296 30.34 -9.75 -0.52
CA ALA A 296 30.35 -8.40 -1.07
C ALA A 296 29.15 -7.53 -0.63
N LEU A 297 28.16 -8.10 0.06
CA LEU A 297 26.91 -7.41 0.38
C LEU A 297 27.15 -6.25 1.35
N GLU A 298 26.65 -5.07 0.96
CA GLU A 298 26.74 -3.79 1.67
C GLU A 298 25.36 -3.32 2.16
N GLU A 299 24.29 -3.63 1.43
CA GLU A 299 22.93 -3.20 1.76
C GLU A 299 21.97 -4.39 1.60
N LEU A 300 21.20 -4.66 2.66
CA LEU A 300 20.21 -5.74 2.69
C LEU A 300 18.88 -5.21 3.22
N HIS A 301 17.86 -5.30 2.37
CA HIS A 301 16.52 -4.83 2.66
C HIS A 301 15.54 -5.99 2.76
N LEU A 302 14.95 -6.18 3.94
CA LEU A 302 14.05 -7.28 4.28
C LEU A 302 12.71 -6.79 4.85
N ALA A 303 12.40 -5.50 4.71
CA ALA A 303 11.20 -4.91 5.29
C ALA A 303 9.92 -5.59 4.79
N GLY A 304 8.96 -5.85 5.69
CA GLY A 304 7.64 -6.35 5.30
C GLY A 304 7.59 -7.78 4.73
N THR A 305 8.55 -8.63 5.06
CA THR A 305 8.65 -10.01 4.54
C THR A 305 8.02 -11.09 5.44
N GLN A 306 7.46 -10.70 6.58
CA GLN A 306 6.89 -11.61 7.59
C GLN A 306 7.91 -12.61 8.16
N LEU A 307 9.21 -12.25 8.18
CA LEU A 307 10.25 -13.08 8.77
C LEU A 307 10.01 -13.29 10.26
N THR A 308 10.24 -14.53 10.71
CA THR A 308 10.13 -14.91 12.13
C THR A 308 11.49 -14.98 12.84
N GLY A 309 12.58 -14.99 12.08
CA GLY A 309 13.97 -15.06 12.53
C GLY A 309 14.95 -14.76 11.40
N LEU A 310 16.18 -14.41 11.75
CA LEU A 310 17.34 -14.33 10.84
C LEU A 310 18.32 -15.48 11.14
N PRO A 311 19.04 -16.01 10.14
CA PRO A 311 20.05 -17.03 10.39
C PRO A 311 21.29 -16.46 11.10
N GLU A 312 21.96 -17.26 11.93
CA GLU A 312 23.22 -16.89 12.60
C GLU A 312 24.37 -16.56 11.63
N SER A 313 24.24 -16.93 10.37
CA SER A 313 25.20 -16.58 9.33
C SER A 313 25.13 -15.12 8.90
N ILE A 314 24.11 -14.35 9.33
CA ILE A 314 24.01 -12.92 9.02
C ILE A 314 25.26 -12.17 9.47
N GLY A 315 25.83 -12.51 10.62
CA GLY A 315 27.10 -11.93 11.12
C GLY A 315 28.35 -12.25 10.29
N ARG A 316 28.22 -13.00 9.20
CA ARG A 316 29.31 -13.21 8.21
C ARG A 316 29.36 -12.13 7.14
N LEU A 317 28.32 -11.30 7.01
CA LEU A 317 28.25 -10.20 6.05
C LEU A 317 29.12 -9.01 6.51
N ARG A 318 30.45 -9.19 6.49
CA ARG A 318 31.43 -8.22 7.04
C ARG A 318 31.49 -6.87 6.32
N ASN A 319 30.89 -6.77 5.14
CA ASN A 319 30.79 -5.53 4.38
C ASN A 319 29.43 -4.82 4.55
N LEU A 320 28.48 -5.39 5.29
CA LEU A 320 27.14 -4.83 5.45
C LEU A 320 27.20 -3.50 6.20
N ARG A 321 26.58 -2.48 5.61
CA ARG A 321 26.50 -1.09 6.09
C ARG A 321 25.06 -0.68 6.41
N LEU A 322 24.09 -1.22 5.67
CA LEU A 322 22.67 -1.01 5.91
C LEU A 322 21.95 -2.35 6.02
N LEU A 323 21.14 -2.49 7.07
CA LEU A 323 20.22 -3.59 7.23
C LEU A 323 18.84 -3.04 7.59
N ASP A 324 17.85 -3.30 6.75
CA ASP A 324 16.45 -3.04 7.07
C ASP A 324 15.71 -4.35 7.34
N ILE A 325 15.20 -4.47 8.56
CA ILE A 325 14.43 -5.62 9.06
C ILE A 325 13.05 -5.19 9.56
N SER A 326 12.60 -3.99 9.20
CA SER A 326 11.34 -3.40 9.66
C SER A 326 10.11 -4.23 9.25
N ASP A 327 9.01 -4.07 9.96
CA ASP A 327 7.71 -4.66 9.58
C ASP A 327 7.70 -6.19 9.42
N ASN A 328 8.51 -6.88 10.22
CA ASN A 328 8.57 -8.34 10.29
C ASN A 328 7.90 -8.90 11.57
N ALA A 329 7.84 -10.22 11.67
CA ALA A 329 7.21 -10.95 12.78
C ALA A 329 8.26 -11.66 13.66
N PHE A 330 9.41 -11.01 13.91
CA PHE A 330 10.53 -11.63 14.62
C PHE A 330 10.17 -12.10 16.01
N THR A 331 10.54 -13.34 16.31
CA THR A 331 10.45 -13.91 17.66
C THR A 331 11.74 -13.72 18.45
N ALA A 332 12.88 -13.66 17.74
CA ALA A 332 14.19 -13.33 18.25
C ALA A 332 15.10 -12.84 17.11
N LEU A 333 16.14 -12.08 17.47
CA LEU A 333 17.25 -11.73 16.58
C LEU A 333 18.50 -12.54 16.98
N PRO A 334 19.35 -12.96 16.02
CA PRO A 334 20.54 -13.77 16.30
C PRO A 334 21.63 -12.96 17.00
N ASP A 335 22.41 -13.61 17.85
CA ASP A 335 23.53 -12.97 18.56
C ASP A 335 24.62 -12.48 17.59
N SER A 336 24.78 -13.15 16.45
CA SER A 336 25.69 -12.76 15.37
C SER A 336 25.37 -11.42 14.71
N LEU A 337 24.20 -10.80 14.96
CA LEU A 337 23.91 -9.45 14.52
C LEU A 337 24.94 -8.43 15.06
N GLY A 338 25.49 -8.70 16.26
CA GLY A 338 26.56 -7.91 16.86
C GLY A 338 27.94 -8.10 16.21
N ASP A 339 28.09 -9.01 15.23
CA ASP A 339 29.35 -9.25 14.52
C ASP A 339 29.43 -8.50 13.17
N LEU A 340 28.43 -7.69 12.84
CA LEU A 340 28.38 -6.83 11.64
C LEU A 340 29.25 -5.57 11.82
N ASP A 341 30.57 -5.74 11.89
CA ASP A 341 31.55 -4.70 12.27
C ASP A 341 31.55 -3.42 11.42
N ARG A 342 30.81 -3.37 10.30
CA ARG A 342 30.68 -2.21 9.41
C ARG A 342 29.27 -1.64 9.33
N LEU A 343 28.32 -2.19 10.08
CA LEU A 343 26.93 -1.73 10.04
C LEU A 343 26.86 -0.29 10.52
N GLU A 344 26.31 0.59 9.68
CA GLU A 344 26.13 2.02 9.93
C GLU A 344 24.66 2.36 10.19
N VAL A 345 23.73 1.64 9.55
CA VAL A 345 22.29 1.87 9.61
C VAL A 345 21.57 0.54 9.93
N LEU A 346 20.75 0.55 10.97
CA LEU A 346 19.83 -0.54 11.29
C LEU A 346 18.42 0.01 11.40
N HIS A 347 17.57 -0.36 10.45
CA HIS A 347 16.14 -0.08 10.50
C HIS A 347 15.41 -1.32 11.04
N ALA A 348 14.72 -1.15 12.16
CA ALA A 348 14.01 -2.21 12.88
C ALA A 348 12.69 -1.68 13.46
N ALA A 349 11.96 -0.90 12.64
CA ALA A 349 10.63 -0.44 13.01
C ALA A 349 9.66 -1.63 13.14
N ARG A 350 8.73 -1.56 14.10
CA ARG A 350 7.77 -2.63 14.44
C ARG A 350 8.37 -3.97 14.87
N LEU A 351 9.63 -3.99 15.33
CA LEU A 351 10.29 -5.10 16.01
C LEU A 351 9.62 -5.52 17.35
N THR A 352 8.92 -6.64 17.33
CA THR A 352 8.21 -7.15 18.52
C THR A 352 9.08 -7.92 19.52
N CYS A 353 10.34 -8.23 19.18
CA CYS A 353 11.25 -9.00 20.03
C CYS A 353 12.39 -8.15 20.61
N PRO A 354 13.04 -8.59 21.72
CA PRO A 354 14.16 -7.88 22.30
C PRO A 354 15.39 -7.84 21.38
N LEU A 355 16.14 -6.74 21.45
CA LEU A 355 17.46 -6.63 20.83
C LEU A 355 18.50 -7.50 21.56
N PRO A 356 19.42 -8.18 20.84
CA PRO A 356 20.42 -9.03 21.45
C PRO A 356 21.51 -8.20 22.16
N ASP A 357 22.05 -8.71 23.26
CA ASP A 357 23.08 -8.03 24.06
C ASP A 357 24.36 -7.76 23.27
N THR A 358 24.63 -8.58 22.24
CA THR A 358 25.78 -8.46 21.35
C THR A 358 25.73 -7.23 20.46
N LEU A 359 24.56 -6.60 20.26
CA LEU A 359 24.42 -5.40 19.44
C LEU A 359 25.30 -4.24 19.93
N ALA A 360 25.63 -4.20 21.24
CA ALA A 360 26.54 -3.21 21.82
C ALA A 360 27.97 -3.25 21.25
N ARG A 361 28.34 -4.32 20.54
CA ARG A 361 29.63 -4.43 19.84
C ARG A 361 29.69 -3.59 18.57
N LEU A 362 28.55 -3.13 18.04
CA LEU A 362 28.48 -2.35 16.81
C LEU A 362 28.93 -0.91 17.04
N HIS A 363 30.25 -0.71 17.08
CA HIS A 363 30.87 0.60 17.26
C HIS A 363 30.71 1.53 16.04
N THR A 364 30.34 0.97 14.88
CA THR A 364 30.12 1.70 13.63
C THR A 364 28.68 2.16 13.44
N LEU A 365 27.73 1.65 14.23
CA LEU A 365 26.31 1.95 14.07
C LEU A 365 26.05 3.42 14.38
N ARG A 366 25.50 4.14 13.41
CA ARG A 366 25.21 5.58 13.48
C ARG A 366 23.70 5.84 13.53
N GLU A 367 22.91 5.01 12.88
CA GLU A 367 21.46 5.18 12.82
C GLU A 367 20.75 3.91 13.28
N LEU A 368 19.80 4.09 14.19
CA LEU A 368 18.97 3.03 14.72
C LEU A 368 17.51 3.49 14.76
N ASP A 369 16.68 2.87 13.93
CA ASP A 369 15.24 3.04 13.96
C ASP A 369 14.61 1.86 14.72
N LEU A 370 13.96 2.17 15.83
CA LEU A 370 13.16 1.26 16.65
C LEU A 370 11.74 1.81 16.83
N SER A 371 11.22 2.54 15.85
CA SER A 371 9.90 3.13 15.91
C SER A 371 8.77 2.09 15.85
N ARG A 372 7.56 2.48 16.25
CA ARG A 372 6.30 1.74 16.05
C ARG A 372 6.29 0.31 16.60
N GLN A 373 6.85 0.07 17.78
CA GLN A 373 6.96 -1.27 18.39
C GLN A 373 5.63 -1.92 18.83
N HIS A 374 4.48 -1.36 18.46
CA HIS A 374 3.17 -1.92 18.72
C HIS A 374 2.37 -2.12 17.43
N GLN A 375 1.99 -3.36 17.16
CA GLN A 375 1.00 -3.71 16.15
C GLN A 375 -0.40 -3.69 16.80
N GLY A 376 -1.23 -2.71 16.48
CA GLY A 376 -2.62 -2.69 16.92
C GLY A 376 -3.38 -1.44 16.49
N ARG A 377 -4.58 -1.62 15.95
CA ARG A 377 -5.57 -0.54 15.82
C ARG A 377 -6.01 -0.11 17.22
N TYR A 378 -5.74 1.16 17.56
CA TYR A 378 -6.41 1.98 18.58
C TYR A 378 -6.47 1.52 20.06
N ASN A 379 -5.96 0.34 20.45
CA ASN A 379 -5.98 -0.12 21.85
C ASN A 379 -4.62 -0.69 22.29
N CYS A 380 -3.64 0.18 22.56
CA CYS A 380 -2.38 -0.22 23.22
C CYS A 380 -2.42 0.14 24.71
N ASP A 381 -2.67 -0.88 25.56
CA ASP A 381 -2.68 -0.71 27.02
C ASP A 381 -1.36 -1.04 27.73
N THR A 382 -0.35 -1.49 26.98
CA THR A 382 0.91 -2.01 27.56
C THR A 382 2.08 -1.07 27.28
N LEU A 383 2.73 -0.60 28.34
CA LEU A 383 3.97 0.20 28.26
C LEU A 383 5.15 -0.70 27.90
N VAL A 384 6.12 -0.14 27.17
CA VAL A 384 7.38 -0.81 26.82
C VAL A 384 8.53 -0.22 27.65
N ASP A 385 9.41 -1.09 28.14
CA ASP A 385 10.64 -0.65 28.78
C ASP A 385 11.66 -0.14 27.75
N PHE A 386 12.41 0.89 28.09
CA PHE A 386 13.49 1.37 27.22
C PHE A 386 14.53 0.27 27.01
N PRO A 387 14.93 -0.06 25.76
CA PRO A 387 15.93 -1.09 25.50
C PRO A 387 17.32 -0.70 26.06
N PRO A 388 17.81 -1.29 27.17
CA PRO A 388 19.02 -0.80 27.84
C PRO A 388 20.27 -0.91 26.95
N ILE A 389 20.27 -1.86 26.03
CA ILE A 389 21.33 -2.07 25.03
C ILE A 389 21.63 -0.81 24.22
N VAL A 390 20.61 -0.01 23.90
CA VAL A 390 20.76 1.20 23.08
C VAL A 390 21.71 2.19 23.74
N THR A 391 21.72 2.28 25.08
CA THR A 391 22.61 3.17 25.84
C THR A 391 24.10 2.81 25.76
N ARG A 392 24.44 1.64 25.19
CA ARG A 392 25.82 1.16 25.02
C ARG A 392 26.35 1.37 23.59
N LEU A 393 25.52 1.88 22.67
CA LEU A 393 25.89 2.13 21.27
C LEU A 393 26.62 3.48 21.13
N ALA A 394 27.87 3.55 21.59
CA ALA A 394 28.61 4.81 21.72
C ALA A 394 28.81 5.61 20.41
N GLY A 395 28.70 4.97 19.25
CA GLY A 395 28.81 5.61 17.93
C GLY A 395 27.49 6.18 17.37
N LEU A 396 26.38 5.97 18.07
CA LEU A 396 25.04 6.29 17.59
C LEU A 396 24.84 7.80 17.47
N ARG A 397 24.34 8.23 16.31
CA ARG A 397 24.05 9.63 15.95
C ARG A 397 22.56 9.89 15.84
N THR A 398 21.80 8.93 15.33
CA THR A 398 20.36 9.05 15.15
C THR A 398 19.67 7.89 15.85
N LEU A 399 18.73 8.21 16.73
CA LEU A 399 17.89 7.25 17.42
C LEU A 399 16.41 7.60 17.23
N ASP A 400 15.69 6.75 16.51
CA ASP A 400 14.23 6.84 16.41
C ASP A 400 13.57 5.82 17.32
N LEU A 401 12.79 6.33 18.26
CA LEU A 401 11.96 5.57 19.18
C LEU A 401 10.54 6.14 19.16
N SER A 402 10.07 6.67 18.03
CA SER A 402 8.72 7.21 17.88
C SER A 402 7.66 6.09 17.90
N TYR A 403 6.49 6.35 18.46
CA TYR A 403 5.41 5.36 18.59
C TYR A 403 5.77 4.05 19.35
N VAL A 404 6.59 4.14 20.42
CA VAL A 404 7.03 2.98 21.24
C VAL A 404 6.35 2.89 22.61
N TRP A 405 5.66 3.95 23.05
CA TRP A 405 5.00 4.04 24.35
C TRP A 405 5.87 3.60 25.55
N LEU A 406 6.89 4.40 25.86
CA LEU A 406 7.89 4.11 26.87
C LEU A 406 7.39 4.29 28.31
N ALA A 407 7.70 3.33 29.18
CA ALA A 407 7.50 3.42 30.63
C ALA A 407 8.49 4.39 31.31
N SER A 408 9.73 4.40 30.83
CA SER A 408 10.82 5.25 31.33
C SER A 408 11.82 5.58 30.22
N VAL A 409 12.63 6.62 30.42
CA VAL A 409 13.83 6.90 29.62
C VAL A 409 15.01 7.01 30.60
N PRO A 410 16.02 6.13 30.52
CA PRO A 410 17.08 6.02 31.52
C PRO A 410 18.12 7.15 31.44
N ASP A 411 18.73 7.53 32.56
CA ASP A 411 19.81 8.53 32.58
C ASP A 411 21.07 8.04 31.82
N GLU A 412 21.22 6.72 31.66
CA GLU A 412 22.24 6.07 30.84
C GLU A 412 22.16 6.45 29.36
N LEU A 413 21.03 6.99 28.87
CA LEU A 413 20.93 7.59 27.53
C LEU A 413 22.01 8.66 27.29
N LEU A 414 22.44 9.34 28.35
CA LEU A 414 23.47 10.38 28.31
C LEU A 414 24.88 9.83 27.98
N ASN A 415 25.05 8.51 27.94
CA ASN A 415 26.29 7.88 27.47
C ASN A 415 26.47 8.01 25.94
N LEU A 416 25.41 8.33 25.19
CA LEU A 416 25.43 8.48 23.73
C LEU A 416 25.97 9.85 23.34
N THR A 417 27.25 10.12 23.61
CA THR A 417 27.86 11.45 23.41
C THR A 417 27.94 11.89 21.95
N GLU A 418 27.80 10.96 21.01
CA GLU A 418 27.78 11.23 19.57
C GLU A 418 26.36 11.49 19.04
N LEU A 419 25.32 11.39 19.86
CA LEU A 419 23.92 11.52 19.45
C LEU A 419 23.63 12.94 18.94
N GLU A 420 23.20 13.02 17.69
CA GLU A 420 22.83 14.25 16.97
C GLU A 420 21.30 14.40 16.87
N GLU A 421 20.58 13.29 16.78
CA GLU A 421 19.13 13.26 16.58
C GLU A 421 18.45 12.24 17.50
N LEU A 422 17.42 12.72 18.22
CA LEU A 422 16.58 11.89 19.08
C LEU A 422 15.11 12.14 18.77
N ASN A 423 14.41 11.08 18.35
CA ASN A 423 12.96 11.11 18.11
C ASN A 423 12.23 10.25 19.15
N LEU A 424 11.45 10.90 20.03
CA LEU A 424 10.54 10.24 20.98
C LEU A 424 9.07 10.62 20.72
N SER A 425 8.77 11.09 19.50
CA SER A 425 7.43 11.53 19.12
C SER A 425 6.41 10.42 19.34
N ASN A 426 5.32 10.74 20.04
CA ASN A 426 4.24 9.79 20.35
C ASN A 426 4.69 8.57 21.16
N SER A 427 5.79 8.69 21.90
CA SER A 427 6.33 7.63 22.76
C SER A 427 6.30 7.96 24.25
N LEU A 428 6.00 9.20 24.59
CA LEU A 428 5.93 9.65 25.98
C LEU A 428 4.60 9.22 26.60
N SER A 429 4.66 8.44 27.66
CA SER A 429 3.49 7.97 28.41
C SER A 429 3.09 8.91 29.54
N ALA A 430 1.85 8.80 30.04
CA ALA A 430 1.45 9.46 31.28
C ALA A 430 2.18 8.96 32.54
N ARG A 431 2.81 7.77 32.49
CA ARG A 431 3.60 7.24 33.62
C ARG A 431 5.03 7.77 33.65
N LEU A 432 5.53 8.25 32.51
CA LEU A 432 6.84 8.88 32.44
C LEU A 432 6.80 10.19 33.24
N THR A 433 7.63 10.28 34.28
CA THR A 433 7.64 11.43 35.21
C THR A 433 8.72 12.47 34.88
N ARG A 434 9.82 12.06 34.23
CA ARG A 434 10.90 12.94 33.78
C ARG A 434 11.63 12.37 32.57
N LEU A 435 12.27 13.25 31.81
CA LEU A 435 13.33 12.89 30.86
C LEU A 435 14.70 13.04 31.55
N PRO A 436 15.75 12.35 31.06
CA PRO A 436 17.13 12.66 31.41
C PRO A 436 17.48 14.11 31.08
N ASP A 437 18.53 14.64 31.69
CA ASP A 437 19.06 15.98 31.38
C ASP A 437 19.76 15.99 30.01
N LEU A 438 18.95 16.08 28.95
CA LEU A 438 19.40 16.02 27.56
C LEU A 438 20.36 17.17 27.20
N ALA A 439 20.41 18.25 27.98
CA ALA A 439 21.39 19.33 27.77
C ALA A 439 22.84 18.86 27.97
N ARG A 440 23.04 17.69 28.60
CA ARG A 440 24.35 17.05 28.76
C ARG A 440 24.83 16.31 27.50
N LEU A 441 23.99 16.15 26.48
CA LEU A 441 24.39 15.55 25.20
C LEU A 441 25.07 16.62 24.32
N PRO A 442 26.39 16.52 24.06
CA PRO A 442 27.17 17.62 23.51
C PRO A 442 26.94 17.87 22.01
N ARG A 443 26.22 16.97 21.31
CA ARG A 443 25.99 17.04 19.87
C ARG A 443 24.52 17.01 19.47
N LEU A 444 23.59 17.00 20.42
CA LEU A 444 22.16 16.88 20.12
C LEU A 444 21.67 18.13 19.39
N ARG A 445 21.31 17.97 18.11
CA ARG A 445 20.88 19.05 17.21
C ARG A 445 19.40 18.95 16.86
N VAL A 446 18.86 17.73 16.80
CA VAL A 446 17.47 17.47 16.43
C VAL A 446 16.77 16.74 17.57
N LEU A 447 15.68 17.32 18.07
CA LEU A 447 14.86 16.72 19.11
C LEU A 447 13.39 16.75 18.70
N ARG A 448 12.77 15.58 18.63
CA ARG A 448 11.34 15.44 18.31
C ARG A 448 10.58 14.79 19.45
N LEU A 449 9.56 15.49 19.95
CA LEU A 449 8.78 15.14 21.13
C LEU A 449 7.29 15.41 20.88
N SER A 450 6.75 15.04 19.72
CA SER A 450 5.33 15.22 19.42
C SER A 450 4.43 14.57 20.49
N GLY A 451 3.42 15.31 20.96
CA GLY A 451 2.69 15.03 22.20
C GLY A 451 1.35 14.28 22.05
N ARG A 452 1.10 13.64 20.90
CA ARG A 452 -0.15 12.91 20.63
C ARG A 452 -0.18 11.59 21.39
N ALA A 453 -1.29 11.29 22.06
CA ALA A 453 -1.53 9.98 22.67
C ALA A 453 -1.85 8.92 21.59
N PRO A 454 -1.26 7.72 21.63
CA PRO A 454 -1.50 6.66 20.62
C PRO A 454 -2.91 6.03 20.58
N GLY A 455 -3.89 6.51 21.37
CA GLY A 455 -5.28 6.04 21.33
C GLY A 455 -6.25 6.83 22.21
N SER A 456 -7.56 6.61 22.04
CA SER A 456 -8.62 7.30 22.80
C SER A 456 -8.80 6.80 24.24
N ASN A 457 -8.17 5.66 24.59
CA ASN A 457 -8.37 4.91 25.84
C ASN A 457 -7.20 5.05 26.86
N GLN A 458 -6.23 5.93 26.60
CA GLN A 458 -5.11 6.19 27.49
C GLN A 458 -4.94 7.69 27.83
N PRO A 459 -4.48 8.05 29.05
CA PRO A 459 -4.23 9.44 29.41
C PRO A 459 -3.00 10.01 28.69
N PRO A 460 -3.01 11.31 28.33
CA PRO A 460 -1.89 11.99 27.68
C PRO A 460 -0.66 12.16 28.60
N PRO A 461 0.55 12.30 28.03
CA PRO A 461 1.76 12.61 28.79
C PRO A 461 1.70 13.99 29.48
N SER A 462 2.37 14.09 30.64
CA SER A 462 2.52 15.36 31.36
C SER A 462 3.44 16.32 30.61
N ARG A 463 3.10 17.62 30.63
CA ARG A 463 3.95 18.68 30.06
C ARG A 463 5.22 18.94 30.85
N ASP A 464 5.28 18.53 32.12
CA ASP A 464 6.47 18.71 32.95
C ASP A 464 7.70 18.01 32.34
N LEU A 465 7.48 17.03 31.47
CA LEU A 465 8.51 16.38 30.65
C LEU A 465 9.27 17.36 29.74
N LEU A 466 8.65 18.48 29.35
CA LEU A 466 9.26 19.52 28.52
C LEU A 466 10.07 20.54 29.34
N SER A 467 10.22 20.38 30.65
CA SER A 467 10.91 21.40 31.47
C SER A 467 12.41 21.50 31.18
N GLY A 468 13.09 20.38 30.94
CA GLY A 468 14.56 20.35 30.72
C GLY A 468 15.02 20.60 29.29
N ILE A 469 14.11 20.69 28.30
CA ILE A 469 14.50 20.79 26.89
C ILE A 469 14.95 22.19 26.48
N TRP A 470 14.60 23.21 27.27
CA TRP A 470 14.89 24.62 26.98
C TRP A 470 16.36 25.00 27.18
N ASP A 471 17.11 24.18 27.92
CA ASP A 471 18.53 24.40 28.24
C ASP A 471 19.49 23.76 27.23
N ILE A 472 18.97 23.08 26.20
CA ILE A 472 19.78 22.33 25.21
C ILE A 472 20.34 23.31 24.15
N THR A 473 21.46 23.95 24.45
CA THR A 473 22.08 25.01 23.62
C THR A 473 22.49 24.58 22.20
N THR A 474 22.62 23.28 21.95
CA THR A 474 23.05 22.69 20.67
C THR A 474 21.93 22.51 19.66
N LEU A 475 20.66 22.68 20.06
CA LEU A 475 19.52 22.41 19.17
C LEU A 475 19.47 23.35 17.96
N GLU A 476 19.22 22.74 16.81
CA GLU A 476 18.91 23.38 15.53
C GLU A 476 17.47 23.10 15.11
N HIS A 477 16.90 21.97 15.54
CA HIS A 477 15.54 21.53 15.23
C HIS A 477 14.82 21.03 16.47
N LEU A 478 13.63 21.58 16.74
CA LEU A 478 12.79 21.19 17.87
C LEU A 478 11.33 20.98 17.44
N GLU A 479 10.79 19.79 17.64
CA GLU A 479 9.36 19.51 17.46
C GLU A 479 8.69 19.19 18.80
N ILE A 480 7.72 20.02 19.19
CA ILE A 480 6.87 19.84 20.37
C ILE A 480 5.42 20.15 20.01
N ASP A 481 4.94 19.64 18.87
CA ASP A 481 3.56 19.78 18.40
C ASP A 481 2.60 18.84 19.14
N ARG A 482 1.28 19.10 19.04
CA ARG A 482 0.21 18.24 19.58
C ARG A 482 0.25 18.04 21.10
N TRP A 483 0.77 19.02 21.85
CA TRP A 483 0.65 19.12 23.30
C TRP A 483 -0.59 19.89 23.76
N GLY A 484 -1.54 20.22 22.87
CA GLY A 484 -2.78 20.96 23.17
C GLY A 484 -3.76 20.26 24.13
N LYS A 485 -4.96 20.83 24.30
CA LYS A 485 -5.99 20.24 25.16
C LYS A 485 -6.41 18.88 24.58
N GLU A 486 -6.49 17.87 25.45
CA GLU A 486 -7.05 16.57 25.09
C GLU A 486 -8.15 16.20 26.08
N THR A 487 -9.20 15.57 25.56
CA THR A 487 -10.30 15.02 26.35
C THR A 487 -10.23 13.50 26.35
N PHE A 488 -10.31 12.92 27.53
CA PHE A 488 -10.26 11.49 27.79
C PHE A 488 -11.57 11.08 28.47
N ASP A 489 -12.32 10.15 27.86
CA ASP A 489 -13.61 9.65 28.39
C ASP A 489 -14.60 10.78 28.79
N GLY A 490 -14.71 11.80 27.92
CA GLY A 490 -15.56 12.97 28.15
C GLY A 490 -15.05 13.95 29.22
N ARG A 491 -13.88 13.72 29.83
CA ARG A 491 -13.24 14.60 30.82
C ARG A 491 -12.02 15.30 30.24
N GLU A 492 -11.70 16.50 30.70
CA GLU A 492 -10.45 17.16 30.31
C GLU A 492 -9.26 16.41 30.92
N ALA A 493 -8.40 15.86 30.06
CA ALA A 493 -7.27 15.02 30.45
C ALA A 493 -5.96 15.83 30.56
N ARG A 494 -5.80 16.81 29.65
CA ARG A 494 -4.70 17.77 29.64
C ARG A 494 -5.28 19.17 29.46
N THR A 495 -5.01 20.08 30.39
CA THR A 495 -5.38 21.51 30.25
C THR A 495 -4.71 22.08 29.01
N ALA A 496 -5.21 23.12 28.34
CA ALA A 496 -4.60 23.67 27.11
C ALA A 496 -3.17 24.23 27.29
N PHE A 497 -2.28 24.09 26.29
CA PHE A 497 -0.88 24.57 26.35
C PHE A 497 -0.83 26.05 25.94
N ARG A 498 -1.38 26.92 26.79
CA ARG A 498 -1.68 28.30 26.41
C ARG A 498 -0.46 29.22 26.36
N ALA A 499 0.61 28.89 27.07
CA ALA A 499 1.82 29.70 27.13
C ALA A 499 3.06 28.82 27.35
N LEU A 500 4.20 29.32 26.88
CA LEU A 500 5.54 28.76 27.11
C LEU A 500 6.23 29.51 28.27
N PRO A 501 7.25 28.91 28.91
CA PRO A 501 8.12 29.63 29.85
C PRO A 501 8.69 30.91 29.24
N GLY A 502 8.79 31.98 30.03
CA GLY A 502 9.25 33.29 29.53
C GLY A 502 10.68 33.25 28.95
N ASP A 503 11.51 32.38 29.51
CA ASP A 503 12.92 32.16 29.19
C ASP A 503 13.17 30.95 28.27
N ALA A 504 12.12 30.27 27.80
CA ALA A 504 12.19 29.02 27.02
C ALA A 504 13.21 29.01 25.88
N PHE A 505 13.40 30.14 25.18
CA PHE A 505 14.29 30.21 24.01
C PHE A 505 15.60 30.96 24.26
N THR A 506 15.88 31.34 25.51
CA THR A 506 17.04 32.18 25.87
C THR A 506 18.36 31.49 25.51
N HIS A 507 18.41 30.17 25.66
CA HIS A 507 19.60 29.36 25.42
C HIS A 507 19.63 28.70 24.03
N LEU A 508 18.52 28.71 23.29
CA LEU A 508 18.34 28.04 22.00
C LEU A 508 18.78 28.90 20.81
N SER A 509 19.95 29.55 20.91
CA SER A 509 20.43 30.51 19.91
C SER A 509 20.76 29.93 18.52
N ASN A 510 20.92 28.60 18.44
CA ASN A 510 21.20 27.88 17.19
C ASN A 510 19.94 27.40 16.46
N LEU A 511 18.76 27.56 17.05
CA LEU A 511 17.51 27.01 16.53
C LEU A 511 17.16 27.60 15.16
N ARG A 512 16.91 26.71 14.20
CA ARG A 512 16.52 27.00 12.82
C ARG A 512 15.11 26.53 12.51
N HIS A 513 14.71 25.39 13.06
CA HIS A 513 13.40 24.80 12.82
C HIS A 513 12.68 24.58 14.16
N ILE A 514 11.45 25.07 14.26
CA ILE A 514 10.60 24.79 15.41
C ILE A 514 9.19 24.43 14.97
N ASP A 515 8.62 23.37 15.54
CA ASP A 515 7.20 23.06 15.39
C ASP A 515 6.48 23.10 16.75
N LEU A 516 5.54 24.03 16.88
CA LEU A 516 4.67 24.24 18.03
C LEU A 516 3.19 24.05 17.63
N SER A 517 2.91 23.40 16.51
CA SER A 517 1.56 23.25 15.98
C SER A 517 0.66 22.46 16.95
N PHE A 518 -0.65 22.66 16.88
CA PHE A 518 -1.65 21.95 17.69
C PHE A 518 -1.48 22.12 19.22
N ASN A 519 -0.99 23.28 19.67
CA ASN A 519 -0.72 23.55 21.09
C ASN A 519 -1.68 24.53 21.79
N GLU A 520 -2.65 25.15 21.12
CA GLU A 520 -3.51 26.18 21.74
C GLU A 520 -2.77 27.40 22.37
N LEU A 521 -1.51 27.63 22.01
CA LEU A 521 -0.72 28.79 22.45
C LEU A 521 -1.45 30.10 22.14
N THR A 522 -1.60 31.00 23.11
CA THR A 522 -2.24 32.31 22.90
C THR A 522 -1.24 33.43 22.67
N THR A 523 0.00 33.26 23.13
CA THR A 523 1.10 34.22 22.95
C THR A 523 2.42 33.45 22.84
N LEU A 524 3.48 34.14 22.42
CA LEU A 524 4.85 33.62 22.44
C LEU A 524 5.72 34.49 23.39
N PRO A 525 6.67 33.89 24.11
CA PRO A 525 7.51 34.62 25.06
C PRO A 525 8.51 35.54 24.35
N GLU A 526 9.00 36.56 25.04
CA GLU A 526 10.02 37.50 24.52
C GLU A 526 11.28 36.77 24.00
N SER A 527 11.68 35.70 24.68
CA SER A 527 12.83 34.88 24.27
C SER A 527 12.66 34.29 22.87
N PHE A 528 11.43 33.95 22.43
CA PHE A 528 11.15 33.43 21.08
C PHE A 528 11.55 34.45 20.02
N PHE A 529 11.22 35.73 20.23
CA PHE A 529 11.56 36.81 19.30
C PHE A 529 13.06 37.13 19.24
N GLY A 530 13.87 36.50 20.10
CA GLY A 530 15.34 36.54 20.07
C GLY A 530 15.99 35.58 19.07
N LEU A 531 15.24 34.65 18.46
CA LEU A 531 15.75 33.56 17.61
C LEU A 531 16.23 34.03 16.22
N ARG A 532 17.43 34.59 16.13
CA ARG A 532 17.93 35.22 14.90
C ARG A 532 18.22 34.28 13.73
N ARG A 533 18.30 32.97 13.97
CA ARG A 533 18.62 31.93 12.97
C ARG A 533 17.40 31.14 12.51
N LEU A 534 16.20 31.53 12.95
CA LEU A 534 14.99 30.78 12.67
C LEU A 534 14.65 30.82 11.17
N GLU A 535 14.62 29.64 10.55
CA GLU A 535 14.30 29.40 9.14
C GLU A 535 12.84 28.95 8.98
N PHE A 536 12.30 28.19 9.94
CA PHE A 536 10.90 27.73 9.94
C PHE A 536 10.29 27.78 11.34
N ALA A 537 9.00 28.16 11.40
CA ALA A 537 8.17 28.01 12.59
C ALA A 537 6.77 27.45 12.24
N GLY A 538 6.49 26.24 12.71
CA GLY A 538 5.17 25.62 12.71
C GLY A 538 4.33 26.13 13.87
N LEU A 539 3.24 26.84 13.57
CA LEU A 539 2.34 27.43 14.56
C LEU A 539 0.87 27.12 14.25
N ARG A 540 0.64 26.08 13.44
CA ARG A 540 -0.69 25.70 12.96
C ARG A 540 -1.59 25.31 14.13
N TYR A 541 -2.90 25.60 14.05
CA TYR A 541 -3.88 25.24 15.10
C TYR A 541 -3.53 25.74 16.51
N THR A 542 -2.80 26.84 16.62
CA THR A 542 -2.60 27.58 17.89
C THR A 542 -3.76 28.56 18.13
N LYS A 543 -3.75 29.33 19.22
CA LYS A 543 -4.73 30.38 19.54
C LYS A 543 -4.08 31.77 19.65
N LEU A 544 -3.01 31.99 18.90
CA LEU A 544 -2.17 33.19 19.02
C LEU A 544 -3.00 34.46 18.78
N ASP A 545 -2.80 35.45 19.64
CA ASP A 545 -3.46 36.74 19.50
C ASP A 545 -2.89 37.56 18.34
N ARG A 546 -3.68 38.54 17.87
CA ARG A 546 -3.31 39.42 16.76
C ARG A 546 -1.98 40.16 16.99
N PRO A 547 -1.71 40.76 18.17
CA PRO A 547 -0.42 41.40 18.43
C PRO A 547 0.78 40.44 18.26
N THR A 548 0.66 39.19 18.71
CA THR A 548 1.70 38.19 18.54
C THR A 548 1.91 37.85 17.06
N LEU A 549 0.83 37.67 16.30
CA LEU A 549 0.90 37.40 14.86
C LEU A 549 1.54 38.55 14.06
N GLU A 550 1.16 39.80 14.34
CA GLU A 550 1.74 40.99 13.71
C GLU A 550 3.23 41.10 14.03
N ARG A 551 3.61 40.85 15.29
CA ARG A 551 5.01 40.87 15.72
C ARG A 551 5.85 39.77 15.10
N LEU A 552 5.32 38.55 14.98
CA LEU A 552 5.99 37.43 14.30
C LEU A 552 6.38 37.82 12.88
N ARG A 553 5.43 38.39 12.12
CA ARG A 553 5.66 38.84 10.74
C ARG A 553 6.71 39.96 10.66
N ALA A 554 6.67 40.91 11.59
CA ALA A 554 7.62 42.01 11.63
C ALA A 554 9.05 41.58 12.00
N MET A 555 9.19 40.65 12.94
CA MET A 555 10.48 40.22 13.47
C MET A 555 11.13 39.11 12.63
N PHE A 556 10.33 38.32 11.91
CA PHE A 556 10.77 37.15 11.14
C PHE A 556 10.39 37.21 9.65
N PRO A 557 10.74 38.28 8.91
CA PRO A 557 10.30 38.49 7.53
C PRO A 557 10.88 37.49 6.51
N ARG A 558 11.89 36.69 6.90
CA ARG A 558 12.54 35.68 6.04
C ARG A 558 12.32 34.24 6.52
N THR A 559 11.60 34.06 7.61
CA THR A 559 11.29 32.76 8.18
C THR A 559 10.01 32.24 7.56
N ARG A 560 9.96 30.95 7.20
CA ARG A 560 8.72 30.29 6.78
C ARG A 560 7.83 30.07 8.01
N LEU A 561 6.71 30.78 8.09
CA LEU A 561 5.76 30.69 9.20
C LEU A 561 4.51 29.92 8.75
N ASP A 562 4.25 28.74 9.32
CA ASP A 562 2.97 28.05 9.11
C ASP A 562 1.96 28.54 10.17
N LEU A 563 1.12 29.50 9.77
CA LEU A 563 0.11 30.14 10.61
C LEU A 563 -1.32 29.65 10.32
N ARG A 564 -1.49 28.52 9.62
CA ARG A 564 -2.83 28.01 9.28
C ARG A 564 -3.63 27.71 10.55
N ASP A 565 -4.93 27.99 10.53
CA ASP A 565 -5.84 27.68 11.65
C ASP A 565 -5.46 28.28 13.02
N THR A 566 -4.64 29.34 13.06
CA THR A 566 -4.37 30.08 14.31
C THR A 566 -5.63 30.82 14.76
N GLY A 567 -6.01 30.66 16.03
CA GLY A 567 -7.35 30.90 16.60
C GLY A 567 -7.93 32.32 16.62
N THR A 568 -7.47 33.25 15.80
CA THR A 568 -8.30 34.40 15.46
C THR A 568 -9.38 33.95 14.47
N LYS A 569 -10.54 33.55 14.99
CA LYS A 569 -11.78 33.39 14.20
C LYS A 569 -12.31 34.73 13.64
N GLU A 570 -11.57 35.83 13.82
CA GLU A 570 -11.71 36.98 12.93
C GLU A 570 -11.01 36.62 11.63
N VAL A 571 -11.80 36.49 10.56
CA VAL A 571 -11.34 36.53 9.17
C VAL A 571 -10.15 37.48 9.09
N VAL A 572 -8.98 36.94 8.78
CA VAL A 572 -7.76 37.73 8.60
C VAL A 572 -8.05 38.74 7.47
N HIS A 573 -8.31 40.00 7.85
CA HIS A 573 -8.35 41.12 6.93
C HIS A 573 -6.92 41.49 6.52
N ASP A 574 -6.15 40.53 6.03
CA ASP A 574 -4.87 40.81 5.38
C ASP A 574 -5.15 41.15 3.92
N PRO A 575 -4.95 42.41 3.49
CA PRO A 575 -5.28 42.83 2.14
C PRO A 575 -4.54 42.03 1.08
N ASN A 576 -3.33 41.52 1.38
CA ASN A 576 -2.54 40.75 0.44
C ASN A 576 -3.14 39.36 0.24
N TRP A 577 -3.51 38.67 1.33
CA TRP A 577 -4.22 37.39 1.26
C TRP A 577 -5.56 37.50 0.50
N GLN A 578 -6.34 38.54 0.79
CA GLN A 578 -7.60 38.79 0.06
C GLN A 578 -7.36 39.12 -1.41
N SER A 579 -6.26 39.81 -1.72
CA SER A 579 -5.89 40.14 -3.10
C SER A 579 -5.44 38.90 -3.87
N VAL A 580 -4.61 38.03 -3.27
CA VAL A 580 -4.22 36.73 -3.87
C VAL A 580 -5.47 35.89 -4.11
N HIS A 581 -6.33 35.73 -3.10
CA HIS A 581 -7.55 34.94 -3.23
C HIS A 581 -8.52 35.52 -4.28
N ALA A 582 -8.67 36.85 -4.33
CA ALA A 582 -9.48 37.52 -5.34
C ALA A 582 -8.92 37.32 -6.75
N LEU A 583 -7.60 37.45 -6.93
CA LEU A 583 -6.92 37.24 -8.21
C LEU A 583 -6.98 35.78 -8.66
N VAL A 584 -6.82 34.82 -7.75
CA VAL A 584 -7.02 33.39 -8.02
C VAL A 584 -8.44 33.12 -8.49
N ARG A 585 -9.45 33.70 -7.80
CA ARG A 585 -10.85 33.58 -8.22
C ARG A 585 -11.08 34.22 -9.59
N THR A 586 -10.52 35.41 -9.83
CA THR A 586 -10.60 36.07 -11.14
C THR A 586 -9.93 35.23 -12.22
N GLY A 587 -8.77 34.65 -11.96
CA GLY A 587 -8.08 33.74 -12.88
C GLY A 587 -8.96 32.54 -13.23
N ALA A 588 -9.55 31.90 -12.23
CA ALA A 588 -10.47 30.78 -12.42
C ALA A 588 -11.74 31.17 -13.21
N GLU A 589 -12.35 32.33 -12.91
CA GLU A 589 -13.49 32.87 -13.66
C GLU A 589 -13.15 33.13 -15.13
N LYS A 590 -11.95 33.66 -15.41
CA LYS A 590 -11.45 33.91 -16.77
C LYS A 590 -11.15 32.62 -17.52
N GLN A 591 -10.58 31.64 -16.83
CA GLN A 591 -10.32 30.32 -17.38
C GLN A 591 -11.64 29.63 -17.78
N ALA A 592 -12.66 29.68 -16.91
CA ALA A 592 -13.99 29.16 -17.20
C ALA A 592 -14.69 29.88 -18.37
N ALA A 593 -14.37 31.16 -18.58
CA ALA A 593 -14.85 31.95 -19.72
C ALA A 593 -14.01 31.77 -21.00
N GLN A 594 -13.04 30.84 -21.01
CA GLN A 594 -12.09 30.60 -22.12
C GLN A 594 -11.23 31.83 -22.50
N ASP A 595 -11.05 32.77 -21.56
CA ASP A 595 -10.19 33.95 -21.70
C ASP A 595 -8.81 33.68 -21.06
N HIS A 596 -8.06 32.74 -21.66
CA HIS A 596 -6.81 32.21 -21.11
C HIS A 596 -5.74 33.27 -20.91
N ALA A 597 -5.66 34.29 -21.77
CA ALA A 597 -4.71 35.38 -21.62
C ALA A 597 -4.99 36.24 -20.38
N ALA A 598 -6.27 36.54 -20.11
CA ALA A 598 -6.65 37.24 -18.88
C ALA A 598 -6.48 36.36 -17.63
N ALA A 599 -6.72 35.04 -17.75
CA ALA A 599 -6.49 34.09 -16.68
C ALA A 599 -5.00 34.03 -16.30
N VAL A 600 -4.10 33.90 -17.28
CA VAL A 600 -2.64 33.95 -17.08
C VAL A 600 -2.24 35.24 -16.38
N THR A 601 -2.77 36.39 -16.81
CA THR A 601 -2.46 37.69 -16.20
C THR A 601 -2.85 37.72 -14.71
N ALA A 602 -4.06 37.29 -14.38
CA ALA A 602 -4.55 37.27 -13.00
C ALA A 602 -3.74 36.32 -12.10
N PHE A 603 -3.37 35.14 -12.62
CA PHE A 603 -2.55 34.20 -11.86
C PHE A 603 -1.08 34.66 -11.73
N GLU A 604 -0.49 35.30 -12.75
CA GLU A 604 0.85 35.90 -12.64
C GLU A 604 0.87 37.00 -11.57
N GLU A 605 -0.17 37.83 -11.49
CA GLU A 605 -0.33 38.83 -10.42
C GLU A 605 -0.49 38.18 -9.04
N ALA A 606 -1.28 37.10 -8.93
CA ALA A 606 -1.43 36.35 -7.69
C ALA A 606 -0.09 35.76 -7.21
N VAL A 607 0.67 35.14 -8.12
CA VAL A 607 2.01 34.59 -7.84
C VAL A 607 2.99 35.68 -7.41
N ALA A 608 2.93 36.86 -8.04
CA ALA A 608 3.78 37.99 -7.67
C ALA A 608 3.51 38.51 -6.24
N LEU A 609 2.25 38.44 -5.77
CA LEU A 609 1.87 38.77 -4.39
C LEU A 609 2.29 37.70 -3.37
N CYS A 610 2.71 36.52 -3.83
CA CYS A 610 3.27 35.44 -3.00
C CYS A 610 4.81 35.49 -2.89
N ALA A 611 5.44 36.65 -3.14
CA ALA A 611 6.88 36.82 -3.02
C ALA A 611 7.40 36.56 -1.59
N PRO A 612 8.68 36.14 -1.43
CA PRO A 612 9.28 35.94 -0.11
C PRO A 612 9.13 37.17 0.79
N GLY A 613 8.52 36.98 1.97
CA GLY A 613 8.23 38.05 2.93
C GLY A 613 6.84 38.69 2.84
N ALA A 614 6.02 38.32 1.85
CA ALA A 614 4.62 38.75 1.75
C ALA A 614 3.67 37.81 2.53
N CYS A 615 2.54 38.32 3.05
CA CYS A 615 1.55 37.50 3.74
C CYS A 615 0.67 36.73 2.75
N HIS A 616 0.86 35.41 2.65
CA HIS A 616 0.07 34.50 1.82
C HIS A 616 0.01 33.11 2.48
N SER A 617 -0.97 32.30 2.12
CA SER A 617 -1.01 30.88 2.50
C SER A 617 -0.18 30.07 1.52
N ASP A 618 0.52 29.02 2.00
CA ASP A 618 1.17 28.04 1.13
C ASP A 618 0.14 27.38 0.19
N TYR A 619 -1.10 27.20 0.65
CA TYR A 619 -2.23 26.73 -0.17
C TYR A 619 -2.54 27.72 -1.30
N ASP A 620 -2.73 29.02 -0.99
CA ASP A 620 -3.07 30.02 -2.01
C ASP A 620 -1.92 30.24 -3.01
N ARG A 621 -0.68 30.12 -2.55
CA ARG A 621 0.51 30.14 -3.41
C ARG A 621 0.51 28.93 -4.33
N LEU A 622 0.31 27.73 -3.79
CA LEU A 622 0.23 26.50 -4.57
C LEU A 622 -0.95 26.56 -5.56
N TYR A 623 -2.09 27.10 -5.15
CA TYR A 623 -3.27 27.27 -5.99
C TYR A 623 -3.06 28.29 -7.11
N ALA A 624 -2.43 29.44 -6.81
CA ALA A 624 -2.08 30.43 -7.83
C ALA A 624 -1.09 29.86 -8.86
N HIS A 625 -0.09 29.12 -8.38
CA HIS A 625 0.88 28.42 -9.22
C HIS A 625 0.23 27.32 -10.08
N TYR A 626 -0.66 26.52 -9.49
CA TYR A 626 -1.41 25.48 -10.17
C TYR A 626 -2.32 26.07 -11.26
N GLY A 627 -3.10 27.09 -10.93
CA GLY A 627 -3.95 27.80 -11.88
C GLY A 627 -3.17 28.48 -13.00
N LEU A 628 -1.98 29.02 -12.70
CA LEU A 628 -1.10 29.59 -13.72
C LEU A 628 -0.62 28.54 -14.73
N VAL A 629 -0.22 27.36 -14.27
CA VAL A 629 0.22 26.25 -15.14
C VAL A 629 -0.92 25.81 -16.05
N ASP A 630 -2.12 25.62 -15.49
CA ASP A 630 -3.31 25.25 -16.27
C ASP A 630 -3.66 26.32 -17.33
N ALA A 631 -3.66 27.60 -16.94
CA ALA A 631 -3.93 28.72 -17.84
C ALA A 631 -2.90 28.84 -18.98
N LEU A 632 -1.61 28.63 -18.67
CA LEU A 632 -0.54 28.63 -19.67
C LEU A 632 -0.65 27.44 -20.63
N GLY A 633 -1.09 26.28 -20.15
CA GLY A 633 -1.27 25.07 -20.97
C GLY A 633 -2.35 25.29 -22.00
N GLN A 634 -3.52 25.74 -21.54
CA GLN A 634 -4.63 26.11 -22.42
C GLN A 634 -4.25 27.24 -23.40
N LEU A 635 -3.48 28.24 -22.96
CA LEU A 635 -3.00 29.30 -23.85
C LEU A 635 -2.05 28.76 -24.93
N ALA A 636 -1.14 27.84 -24.58
CA ALA A 636 -0.20 27.24 -25.51
C ALA A 636 -0.87 26.30 -26.53
N GLU A 637 -1.85 25.51 -26.10
CA GLU A 637 -2.59 24.59 -26.97
C GLU A 637 -3.43 25.35 -28.01
N ASN A 638 -4.06 26.46 -27.60
CA ASN A 638 -4.92 27.28 -28.45
C ASN A 638 -4.18 28.38 -29.25
N ALA A 639 -2.88 28.58 -29.02
CA ALA A 639 -2.08 29.56 -29.76
C ALA A 639 -1.73 29.07 -31.18
N PRO A 640 -1.62 29.99 -32.17
CA PRO A 640 -1.00 29.69 -33.46
C PRO A 640 0.43 29.16 -33.28
N ASP A 641 0.89 28.26 -34.15
CA ASP A 641 2.19 27.58 -34.01
C ASP A 641 3.39 28.55 -33.84
N GLY A 642 3.33 29.75 -34.43
CA GLY A 642 4.37 30.78 -34.30
C GLY A 642 4.44 31.46 -32.92
N ASP A 643 3.34 31.46 -32.18
CA ASP A 643 3.20 32.14 -30.88
C ASP A 643 3.23 31.16 -29.69
N ARG A 644 3.11 29.84 -29.95
CA ARG A 644 3.18 28.75 -28.95
C ARG A 644 4.49 28.67 -28.13
N PRO A 645 5.69 29.01 -28.64
CA PRO A 645 6.94 28.83 -27.88
C PRO A 645 7.02 29.64 -26.57
N GLU A 646 6.51 30.88 -26.55
CA GLU A 646 6.56 31.75 -25.37
C GLU A 646 5.73 31.22 -24.17
N PRO A 647 4.42 30.91 -24.31
CA PRO A 647 3.63 30.35 -23.22
C PRO A 647 4.12 28.95 -22.81
N THR A 648 4.64 28.15 -23.74
CA THR A 648 5.22 26.83 -23.44
C THR A 648 6.45 26.94 -22.54
N ALA A 649 7.37 27.86 -22.85
CA ALA A 649 8.56 28.09 -22.02
C ALA A 649 8.19 28.61 -20.62
N LYS A 650 7.17 29.48 -20.52
CA LYS A 650 6.64 29.93 -19.22
C LYS A 650 6.02 28.77 -18.44
N LEU A 651 5.23 27.92 -19.09
CA LEU A 651 4.59 26.75 -18.47
C LEU A 651 5.63 25.83 -17.85
N ILE A 652 6.65 25.42 -18.62
CA ILE A 652 7.70 24.52 -18.13
C ILE A 652 8.35 25.07 -16.86
N ARG A 653 8.75 26.35 -16.90
CA ARG A 653 9.37 27.03 -15.74
C ARG A 653 8.45 27.05 -14.52
N TYR A 654 7.19 27.42 -14.70
CA TYR A 654 6.25 27.50 -13.58
C TYR A 654 5.83 26.12 -13.08
N ALA A 655 5.70 25.11 -13.94
CA ALA A 655 5.37 23.76 -13.55
C ALA A 655 6.48 23.13 -12.69
N GLU A 656 7.75 23.31 -13.05
CA GLU A 656 8.89 22.90 -12.22
C GLU A 656 8.88 23.60 -10.85
N GLN A 657 8.60 24.91 -10.83
CA GLN A 657 8.45 25.66 -9.58
C GLN A 657 7.29 25.12 -8.75
N THR A 658 6.11 24.91 -9.35
CA THR A 658 4.92 24.40 -8.68
C THR A 658 5.18 23.04 -8.04
N LEU A 659 5.81 22.10 -8.76
CA LEU A 659 6.18 20.79 -8.23
C LEU A 659 7.17 20.90 -7.06
N SER A 660 8.09 21.88 -7.09
CA SER A 660 9.02 22.13 -5.97
C SER A 660 8.37 22.72 -4.71
N LEU A 661 7.14 23.24 -4.82
CA LEU A 661 6.37 23.73 -3.66
C LEU A 661 5.70 22.60 -2.88
N ILE A 662 5.56 21.42 -3.48
CA ILE A 662 4.92 20.25 -2.87
C ILE A 662 5.91 19.60 -1.88
N PRO A 663 5.51 19.36 -0.61
CA PRO A 663 6.39 18.72 0.35
C PRO A 663 6.70 17.27 -0.05
N GLY A 664 7.88 16.76 0.34
CA GLY A 664 8.31 15.40 0.03
C GLY A 664 7.40 14.30 0.63
N THR A 665 6.72 14.59 1.75
CA THR A 665 5.71 13.72 2.35
C THR A 665 4.35 14.39 2.27
N ILE A 666 3.40 13.76 1.55
CA ILE A 666 2.02 14.25 1.40
C ILE A 666 1.11 13.49 2.37
N TRP A 667 0.33 14.23 3.16
CA TRP A 667 -0.64 13.66 4.11
C TRP A 667 -2.01 13.49 3.42
N HIS A 668 -2.13 12.47 2.57
CA HIS A 668 -3.26 12.22 1.66
C HIS A 668 -4.65 12.26 2.32
N PHE A 669 -4.77 11.90 3.61
CA PHE A 669 -6.03 11.93 4.36
C PHE A 669 -6.51 13.33 4.77
N THR A 670 -5.86 14.39 4.28
CA THR A 670 -6.26 15.79 4.52
C THR A 670 -6.67 16.46 3.22
N ASP A 671 -7.58 17.43 3.27
CA ASP A 671 -8.01 18.19 2.08
C ASP A 671 -6.82 18.85 1.35
N GLU A 672 -5.82 19.30 2.11
CA GLU A 672 -4.57 19.84 1.58
C GLU A 672 -3.71 18.75 0.90
N GLY A 673 -3.60 17.57 1.50
CA GLY A 673 -2.86 16.46 0.92
C GLY A 673 -3.49 15.97 -0.37
N ALA A 674 -4.82 15.83 -0.40
CA ALA A 674 -5.56 15.51 -1.62
C ALA A 674 -5.37 16.58 -2.71
N PHE A 675 -5.36 17.87 -2.33
CA PHE A 675 -5.05 18.95 -3.26
C PHE A 675 -3.60 18.87 -3.77
N GLN A 676 -2.62 18.58 -2.91
CA GLN A 676 -1.22 18.42 -3.29
C GLN A 676 -1.01 17.24 -4.25
N GLU A 677 -1.71 16.12 -4.07
CA GLU A 677 -1.70 14.99 -5.01
C GLU A 677 -2.27 15.39 -6.38
N GLU A 678 -3.40 16.12 -6.41
CA GLU A 678 -3.98 16.62 -7.66
C GLU A 678 -3.01 17.57 -8.38
N VAL A 679 -2.40 18.51 -7.64
CA VAL A 679 -1.41 19.43 -8.22
C VAL A 679 -0.21 18.65 -8.77
N LYS A 680 0.32 17.68 -8.02
CA LYS A 680 1.46 16.84 -8.44
C LYS A 680 1.12 16.07 -9.72
N ARG A 681 -0.06 15.46 -9.78
CA ARG A 681 -0.54 14.70 -10.92
C ARG A 681 -0.74 15.58 -12.16
N ARG A 682 -1.55 16.63 -12.06
CA ARG A 682 -1.93 17.50 -13.19
C ARG A 682 -0.75 18.33 -13.70
N THR A 683 0.01 18.93 -12.80
CA THR A 683 1.19 19.75 -13.14
C THR A 683 2.30 18.88 -13.73
N GLY A 684 2.55 17.70 -13.14
CA GLY A 684 3.54 16.76 -13.66
C GLY A 684 3.18 16.24 -15.06
N ASN A 685 1.90 15.95 -15.29
CA ASN A 685 1.42 15.57 -16.62
C ASN A 685 1.58 16.69 -17.66
N ALA A 686 1.16 17.91 -17.33
CA ALA A 686 1.32 19.07 -18.21
C ALA A 686 2.80 19.35 -18.53
N LEU A 687 3.68 19.28 -17.51
CA LEU A 687 5.12 19.44 -17.69
C LEU A 687 5.67 18.38 -18.65
N ALA A 688 5.31 17.10 -18.45
CA ALA A 688 5.74 16.00 -19.31
C ALA A 688 5.29 16.20 -20.77
N TRP A 689 4.02 16.55 -20.98
CA TRP A 689 3.45 16.80 -22.30
C TRP A 689 4.21 17.91 -23.05
N HIS A 690 4.45 19.05 -22.41
CA HIS A 690 5.11 20.18 -23.05
C HIS A 690 6.63 19.98 -23.23
N LEU A 691 7.29 19.25 -22.33
CA LEU A 691 8.70 18.85 -22.51
C LEU A 691 8.86 17.91 -23.71
N LEU A 692 7.96 16.94 -23.87
CA LEU A 692 7.94 16.04 -25.01
C LEU A 692 7.86 16.82 -26.33
N HIS A 693 6.92 17.76 -26.44
CA HIS A 693 6.72 18.58 -27.64
C HIS A 693 7.83 19.63 -27.85
N SER A 694 8.63 19.92 -26.82
CA SER A 694 9.83 20.76 -26.91
C SER A 694 11.10 19.97 -27.26
N GLY A 695 10.99 18.65 -27.45
CA GLY A 695 12.12 17.79 -27.83
C GLY A 695 12.98 17.31 -26.66
N GLU A 696 12.41 17.23 -25.45
CA GLU A 696 13.12 16.82 -24.22
C GLU A 696 12.48 15.56 -23.58
N PRO A 697 12.48 14.41 -24.27
CA PRO A 697 11.72 13.22 -23.86
C PRO A 697 12.24 12.57 -22.57
N GLU A 698 13.54 12.66 -22.24
CA GLU A 698 14.07 12.13 -20.97
C GLU A 698 13.59 12.93 -19.77
N ARG A 699 13.51 14.26 -19.90
CA ARG A 699 12.94 15.12 -18.84
C ARG A 699 11.43 14.92 -18.74
N ALA A 700 10.76 14.69 -19.87
CA ALA A 700 9.34 14.35 -19.88
C ALA A 700 9.07 13.02 -19.14
N LEU A 701 9.96 12.03 -19.26
CA LEU A 701 9.85 10.76 -18.55
C LEU A 701 9.94 10.96 -17.03
N ALA A 702 10.93 11.73 -16.56
CA ALA A 702 11.05 12.03 -15.13
C ALA A 702 9.82 12.76 -14.58
N ALA A 703 9.26 13.71 -15.34
CA ALA A 703 8.06 14.45 -14.95
C ALA A 703 6.80 13.57 -14.88
N VAL A 704 6.61 12.66 -15.85
CA VAL A 704 5.46 11.74 -15.85
C VAL A 704 5.59 10.67 -14.77
N GLU A 705 6.79 10.15 -14.50
CA GLU A 705 7.04 9.22 -13.39
C GLU A 705 6.74 9.86 -12.03
N GLN A 706 7.11 11.13 -11.85
CA GLN A 706 6.74 11.89 -10.67
C GLN A 706 5.23 12.05 -10.53
N ALA A 707 4.50 12.30 -11.62
CA ALA A 707 3.03 12.37 -11.60
C ALA A 707 2.39 11.01 -11.27
N LEU A 708 2.93 9.93 -11.84
CA LEU A 708 2.42 8.57 -11.64
C LEU A 708 2.58 8.07 -10.20
N SER A 709 3.56 8.55 -9.44
CA SER A 709 3.72 8.21 -8.01
C SER A 709 2.52 8.56 -7.10
N VAL A 710 1.52 9.28 -7.62
CA VAL A 710 0.26 9.62 -6.93
C VAL A 710 -0.97 9.41 -7.83
N ALA A 711 -0.83 8.71 -8.96
CA ALA A 711 -1.87 8.56 -9.99
C ALA A 711 -2.14 7.08 -10.31
N ASP A 712 -2.28 6.26 -9.28
CA ASP A 712 -2.41 4.81 -9.42
C ASP A 712 -3.79 4.38 -9.95
N ALA A 713 -4.85 5.14 -9.67
CA ALA A 713 -6.21 4.78 -10.05
C ALA A 713 -6.49 4.87 -11.59
N PRO A 714 -7.47 4.10 -12.10
CA PRO A 714 -7.88 4.09 -13.50
C PRO A 714 -8.28 5.45 -14.10
N GLU A 715 -8.96 6.26 -13.30
CA GLU A 715 -9.44 7.61 -13.63
C GLU A 715 -8.32 8.60 -14.01
N TYR A 716 -7.05 8.23 -13.83
CA TYR A 716 -5.88 9.05 -14.15
C TYR A 716 -5.09 8.59 -15.38
N ASP A 717 -5.69 7.74 -16.21
CA ASP A 717 -5.03 7.21 -17.42
C ASP A 717 -4.58 8.26 -18.43
N PHE A 718 -5.11 9.48 -18.40
CA PHE A 718 -4.59 10.58 -19.19
C PHE A 718 -3.09 10.87 -18.89
N VAL A 719 -2.62 10.54 -17.68
CA VAL A 719 -1.18 10.60 -17.33
C VAL A 719 -0.41 9.46 -17.99
N ARG A 720 -1.01 8.27 -18.02
CA ARG A 720 -0.41 7.10 -18.67
C ARG A 720 -0.43 7.21 -20.20
N ASP A 721 -1.40 7.89 -20.81
CA ASP A 721 -1.33 8.28 -22.23
C ASP A 721 -0.08 9.12 -22.51
N THR A 722 0.17 10.13 -21.68
CA THR A 722 1.39 10.94 -21.80
C THR A 722 2.64 10.07 -21.63
N GLN A 723 2.63 9.11 -20.69
CA GLN A 723 3.71 8.13 -20.53
C GLN A 723 3.92 7.28 -21.80
N VAL A 724 2.85 6.77 -22.42
CA VAL A 724 2.91 6.02 -23.69
C VAL A 724 3.61 6.86 -24.76
N ARG A 725 3.22 8.13 -24.92
CA ARG A 725 3.80 9.04 -25.92
C ARG A 725 5.28 9.33 -25.66
N VAL A 726 5.65 9.55 -24.39
CA VAL A 726 7.05 9.75 -23.99
C VAL A 726 7.89 8.48 -24.28
N LEU A 727 7.38 7.30 -23.93
CA LEU A 727 8.06 6.03 -24.18
C LEU A 727 8.25 5.77 -25.68
N LEU A 728 7.26 6.10 -26.51
CA LEU A 728 7.40 6.03 -27.98
C LEU A 728 8.50 6.96 -28.50
N ALA A 729 8.55 8.21 -28.01
CA ALA A 729 9.58 9.17 -28.41
C ALA A 729 11.00 8.74 -27.99
N LEU A 730 11.14 8.00 -26.89
CA LEU A 730 12.39 7.40 -26.43
C LEU A 730 12.76 6.09 -27.15
N GLY A 731 11.93 5.60 -28.08
CA GLY A 731 12.13 4.32 -28.76
C GLY A 731 11.86 3.09 -27.88
N ARG A 732 11.20 3.27 -26.72
CA ARG A 732 10.79 2.19 -25.80
C ARG A 732 9.43 1.62 -26.20
N THR A 733 9.30 1.20 -27.45
CA THR A 733 8.02 0.84 -28.07
C THR A 733 7.29 -0.30 -27.37
N ASN A 734 8.00 -1.33 -26.90
CA ASN A 734 7.37 -2.44 -26.16
C ASN A 734 6.81 -2.00 -24.80
N ASP A 735 7.43 -1.03 -24.14
CA ASP A 735 6.98 -0.51 -22.85
C ASP A 735 5.74 0.36 -23.07
N ALA A 736 5.78 1.21 -24.09
CA ALA A 736 4.66 2.03 -24.50
C ALA A 736 3.42 1.18 -24.86
N TYR A 737 3.62 0.14 -25.66
CA TYR A 737 2.52 -0.75 -26.07
C TYR A 737 1.97 -1.59 -24.91
N ARG A 738 2.79 -1.95 -23.92
CA ARG A 738 2.29 -2.57 -22.69
C ARG A 738 1.37 -1.65 -21.92
N VAL A 739 1.78 -0.39 -21.69
CA VAL A 739 0.94 0.59 -20.99
C VAL A 739 -0.33 0.90 -21.79
N ALA A 740 -0.23 1.08 -23.11
CA ALA A 740 -1.38 1.32 -23.97
C ALA A 740 -2.35 0.13 -24.00
N ASP A 741 -1.85 -1.11 -24.03
CA ASP A 741 -2.69 -2.30 -23.98
C ASP A 741 -3.36 -2.50 -22.62
N GLN A 742 -2.69 -2.13 -21.52
CA GLN A 742 -3.29 -2.13 -20.19
C GLN A 742 -4.52 -1.20 -20.14
N ILE A 743 -4.37 0.04 -20.62
CA ILE A 743 -5.46 1.03 -20.68
C ILE A 743 -6.57 0.55 -21.60
N LEU A 744 -6.26 0.23 -22.86
CA LEU A 744 -7.24 -0.17 -23.88
C LEU A 744 -7.88 -1.54 -23.62
N SER A 745 -7.34 -2.33 -22.70
CA SER A 745 -7.98 -3.58 -22.24
C SER A 745 -8.96 -3.35 -21.11
N ARG A 746 -8.80 -2.26 -20.34
CA ARG A 746 -9.76 -1.85 -19.30
C ARG A 746 -10.84 -0.93 -19.86
N ASP A 747 -10.45 0.05 -20.67
CA ASP A 747 -11.35 0.96 -21.40
C ASP A 747 -10.98 0.97 -22.90
N PRO A 748 -11.57 0.08 -23.71
CA PRO A 748 -11.37 0.06 -25.16
C PRO A 748 -11.84 1.33 -25.87
N SER A 749 -12.64 2.16 -25.19
CA SER A 749 -13.16 3.43 -25.70
C SER A 749 -12.36 4.64 -25.26
N PHE A 750 -11.23 4.43 -24.55
CA PHE A 750 -10.38 5.50 -24.04
C PHE A 750 -9.90 6.40 -25.20
N GLY A 751 -10.48 7.60 -25.27
CA GLY A 751 -10.42 8.45 -26.45
C GLY A 751 -9.01 8.88 -26.84
N ASP A 752 -8.15 9.11 -25.85
CA ASP A 752 -6.80 9.65 -26.05
C ASP A 752 -5.85 8.66 -26.74
N LEU A 753 -6.14 7.35 -26.70
CA LEU A 753 -5.30 6.31 -27.33
C LEU A 753 -5.91 5.72 -28.61
N THR A 754 -6.93 6.36 -29.18
CA THR A 754 -7.58 5.88 -30.42
C THR A 754 -6.62 5.84 -31.62
N ASP A 755 -5.66 6.78 -31.67
CA ASP A 755 -4.58 6.82 -32.66
C ASP A 755 -3.64 5.61 -32.52
N ILE A 756 -3.21 5.31 -31.29
CA ILE A 756 -2.37 4.15 -30.97
C ILE A 756 -3.11 2.83 -31.22
N ALA A 757 -4.38 2.74 -30.83
CA ALA A 757 -5.22 1.56 -31.06
C ALA A 757 -5.36 1.22 -32.55
N ALA A 758 -5.33 2.22 -33.42
CA ALA A 758 -5.43 2.06 -34.87
C ALA A 758 -4.10 1.69 -35.55
N LEU A 759 -2.95 1.75 -34.86
CA LEU A 759 -1.65 1.44 -35.46
C LEU A 759 -1.56 -0.04 -35.86
N PRO A 760 -1.24 -0.37 -37.12
CA PRO A 760 -1.04 -1.76 -37.55
C PRO A 760 0.08 -2.46 -36.77
N GLU A 761 1.14 -1.73 -36.39
CA GLU A 761 2.23 -2.28 -35.59
C GLU A 761 1.77 -2.62 -34.16
N PHE A 762 0.93 -1.78 -33.55
CA PHE A 762 0.34 -2.05 -32.25
C PHE A 762 -0.62 -3.24 -32.30
N GLN A 763 -1.47 -3.33 -33.32
CA GLN A 763 -2.38 -4.47 -33.55
C GLN A 763 -1.60 -5.77 -33.77
N SER A 764 -0.55 -5.74 -34.60
CA SER A 764 0.34 -6.88 -34.84
C SER A 764 1.11 -7.25 -33.58
N TRP A 765 1.57 -6.27 -32.81
CA TRP A 765 2.23 -6.50 -31.52
C TRP A 765 1.26 -7.18 -30.54
N ARG A 766 0.04 -6.65 -30.39
CA ARG A 766 -1.03 -7.19 -29.55
C ARG A 766 -1.41 -8.61 -29.97
N GLN A 767 -1.44 -8.87 -31.28
CA GLN A 767 -1.68 -10.21 -31.83
C GLN A 767 -0.50 -11.15 -31.59
N THR A 768 0.75 -10.67 -31.68
CA THR A 768 1.96 -11.45 -31.39
C THR A 768 2.06 -11.81 -29.91
N GLN A 769 1.68 -10.88 -29.02
CA GLN A 769 1.55 -11.17 -27.58
C GLN A 769 0.48 -12.24 -27.32
N ARG A 770 -0.57 -12.31 -28.15
CA ARG A 770 -1.60 -13.36 -28.10
C ARG A 770 -1.16 -14.69 -28.73
N THR A 771 -0.38 -14.68 -29.81
CA THR A 771 0.06 -15.90 -30.54
C THR A 771 1.38 -16.49 -30.06
N ALA A 772 2.16 -15.78 -29.24
CA ALA A 772 3.31 -16.34 -28.51
C ALA A 772 2.90 -17.33 -27.39
N ALA A 773 1.60 -17.58 -27.21
CA ALA A 773 1.09 -18.74 -26.51
C ALA A 773 1.45 -20.02 -27.29
N PRO A 774 2.09 -21.04 -26.69
CA PRO A 774 2.43 -22.25 -27.43
C PRO A 774 1.15 -22.97 -27.87
N GLU A 775 0.97 -23.15 -29.18
CA GLU A 775 -0.02 -24.06 -29.73
C GLU A 775 0.23 -25.47 -29.18
N ALA A 776 -0.78 -26.05 -28.52
CA ALA A 776 -0.78 -27.47 -28.17
C ALA A 776 -0.65 -28.32 -29.46
N PRO A 777 0.06 -29.46 -29.43
CA PRO A 777 0.29 -30.25 -30.65
C PRO A 777 -1.04 -30.72 -31.25
N GLY A 778 -1.28 -30.32 -32.50
CA GLY A 778 -2.49 -30.64 -33.25
C GLY A 778 -2.73 -32.15 -33.37
N SER A 779 -3.95 -32.57 -33.03
CA SER A 779 -4.49 -33.87 -33.42
C SER A 779 -4.86 -33.84 -34.90
N ALA A 780 -4.08 -34.54 -35.72
CA ALA A 780 -4.52 -34.91 -37.06
C ALA A 780 -5.69 -35.90 -36.97
N ARG A 781 -6.87 -35.48 -37.45
CA ARG A 781 -7.79 -36.32 -38.23
C ARG A 781 -8.52 -35.48 -39.27
#